data_AF-A0A2A2FHF2-F1
#
_entry.id   AF-A0A2A2FHF2-F1
#
_cell.length_a   1.000
_cell.length_b   1.000
_cell.length_c   1.000
_cell.angle_alpha   90.00
_cell.angle_beta   90.00
_cell.angle_gamma   90.00
#
_symmetry.space_group_name_H-M   'P 1'
#
loop_
_entity.id
_entity.type
_entity.pdbx_description
1 polymer ?
#
loop_
_entity_poly.entity_id
_entity_poly.type
_entity_poly.pdbx_seq_one_letter_code
_entity_poly.pdbx_strand_id
1 'polypeptide(L)'
;MHGLRAVVLAILVLTAFLGATGVGAGAPPVEGDQDVQPGDNVLSADSNYPAQTTNSTTCDFPINVTDATGTTITLDERPDRITTTNPSAAQTLWELGAQDRVVGVTQFAEYLNGTENKTDVSAEFGVSVEKVVGTDPDLVLAPNASADQVEDLRAQNLTVYHFPAATDVDDIATKTQRTGRLIGNCEAATDVNTEMNESVDNVIDKTADYNRIDALYPLGGGYVAADETFINEIMQIGGTNNVAASEGDGYPQLSDEVILEADPELILVTDPEASILDEEPYASTSAGTDNQYVVMNNSYLNQPAPRSVIESTETLATAVEKLQPEDTEEEPENESGTCTFPLTVTDATGTTITLDERPDRITTTNPSAAQTLWELGAQDQVVGVTQFAGYLNGTDNKTDVSAEFGVNIERVVSTNPDLVLAPNASANQVEDLRAQNLTVYHFPAATDVDDIAVKTHRTGRLTGNCEAATNVTTEMNESVDAVTNQTADLDRIDALYPLGDGYVAADETFINEIMEIGGTNNVAASEGDGYPQLSQEVILQANPELILVTDPEAPILDEEPYASTTAGTADQYVVMNNSYLNQPAPGSVIESTETLAAAVETFQPTTYPSSGSESSSSSAENGDQTAVNETESDTNETTSTENETVSVVDEDTNATDGSTGENNDENEDGTESDRTNTETGQESESDDAPAGETNTEVPGFGMVTAIVAVLVFTRLGLSSDSD
;
A
#
# COMPACT_ATOMS: atom_id res chain seq x y z
N MET A 1 -43.33 21.54 23.64
CA MET A 1 -42.64 22.45 22.71
C MET A 1 -41.34 22.87 23.40
N HIS A 2 -40.37 21.97 23.53
CA HIS A 2 -39.31 21.59 22.57
C HIS A 2 -38.35 22.75 22.26
N GLY A 3 -37.11 22.54 22.68
CA GLY A 3 -35.96 23.44 22.59
C GLY A 3 -34.86 22.88 23.48
N LEU A 4 -34.33 21.71 23.11
CA LEU A 4 -33.20 21.07 23.78
C LEU A 4 -31.92 21.56 23.09
N ARG A 5 -31.04 22.24 23.84
CA ARG A 5 -29.66 22.51 23.43
C ARG A 5 -28.80 21.42 24.05
N ALA A 6 -28.08 20.68 23.23
CA ALA A 6 -27.07 19.72 23.67
C ALA A 6 -25.85 20.48 24.19
N VAL A 7 -25.38 20.11 25.37
CA VAL A 7 -24.10 20.51 25.96
C VAL A 7 -23.26 19.25 25.94
N VAL A 8 -22.18 19.27 25.16
CA VAL A 8 -21.16 18.21 25.16
C VAL A 8 -20.33 18.38 26.43
N LEU A 9 -20.24 17.32 27.22
CA LEU A 9 -19.64 17.30 28.55
C LEU A 9 -18.46 16.33 28.48
N ALA A 10 -17.25 16.88 28.38
CA ALA A 10 -16.00 16.12 28.51
C ALA A 10 -15.90 15.60 29.95
N ILE A 11 -15.75 14.28 30.11
CA ILE A 11 -15.60 13.63 31.42
C ILE A 11 -14.16 13.14 31.55
N LEU A 12 -13.41 13.83 32.40
CA LEU A 12 -12.03 13.57 32.79
C LEU A 12 -12.05 12.68 34.06
N VAL A 13 -11.47 11.48 34.00
CA VAL A 13 -11.36 10.58 35.16
C VAL A 13 -10.09 10.91 35.94
N LEU A 14 -10.26 11.56 37.09
CA LEU A 14 -9.24 11.84 38.10
C LEU A 14 -9.08 10.63 39.03
N THR A 15 -7.96 9.92 38.97
CA THR A 15 -7.54 8.98 40.03
C THR A 15 -6.65 9.69 41.04
N ALA A 16 -7.15 9.86 42.26
CA ALA A 16 -6.39 10.39 43.38
C ALA A 16 -5.49 9.30 44.00
N PHE A 17 -4.18 9.39 43.80
CA PHE A 17 -3.20 8.60 44.57
C PHE A 17 -2.98 9.22 45.95
N LEU A 18 -3.43 8.52 46.99
CA LEU A 18 -3.05 8.79 48.38
C LEU A 18 -1.66 8.17 48.62
N GLY A 19 -0.68 9.04 48.88
CA GLY A 19 0.70 8.66 49.14
C GLY A 19 0.88 7.76 50.37
N ALA A 20 1.73 6.75 50.20
CA ALA A 20 2.43 6.08 51.28
C ALA A 20 3.92 6.08 50.96
N THR A 21 4.68 6.85 51.73
CA THR A 21 6.13 6.98 51.69
C THR A 21 6.82 5.64 51.98
N GLY A 22 7.68 5.18 51.06
CA GLY A 22 8.58 4.04 51.25
C GLY A 22 9.97 4.38 50.74
N VAL A 23 10.89 4.56 51.68
CA VAL A 23 12.29 4.99 51.54
C VAL A 23 13.08 4.13 50.55
N GLY A 24 13.74 4.77 49.59
CA GLY A 24 14.70 4.16 48.68
C GLY A 24 15.96 3.67 49.39
N ALA A 25 16.52 2.58 48.88
CA ALA A 25 17.87 2.12 49.18
C ALA A 25 18.53 1.71 47.86
N GLY A 26 19.37 2.59 47.32
CA GLY A 26 20.23 2.28 46.19
C GLY A 26 21.37 1.34 46.58
N ALA A 27 21.88 0.63 45.58
CA ALA A 27 23.21 0.03 45.57
C ALA A 27 23.86 0.27 44.18
N PRO A 28 25.19 0.48 44.12
CA PRO A 28 25.89 1.23 43.06
C PRO A 28 26.34 0.37 41.86
N PRO A 29 26.77 0.99 40.74
CA PRO A 29 27.21 0.27 39.55
C PRO A 29 28.59 -0.37 39.75
N VAL A 30 28.81 -1.50 39.06
CA VAL A 30 30.11 -2.18 38.99
C VAL A 30 30.68 -1.95 37.60
N GLU A 31 31.79 -1.22 37.53
CA GLU A 31 32.68 -1.14 36.36
C GLU A 31 33.29 -2.50 36.03
N GLY A 32 33.28 -2.85 34.74
CA GLY A 32 33.94 -4.03 34.18
C GLY A 32 34.37 -3.76 32.74
N ASP A 33 35.58 -3.26 32.59
CA ASP A 33 36.31 -2.98 31.35
C ASP A 33 36.73 -4.27 30.63
N GLN A 34 36.38 -4.48 29.35
CA GLN A 34 37.00 -5.44 28.42
C GLN A 34 36.82 -5.04 26.94
N ASP A 35 37.93 -4.77 26.26
CA ASP A 35 38.09 -4.69 24.79
C ASP A 35 37.83 -6.03 24.09
N VAL A 36 37.03 -6.07 22.99
CA VAL A 36 37.12 -7.10 21.91
C VAL A 36 36.69 -6.51 20.54
N GLN A 37 37.43 -6.84 19.48
CA GLN A 37 37.24 -6.55 18.05
C GLN A 37 36.75 -7.83 17.29
N PRO A 38 36.27 -7.74 16.03
CA PRO A 38 34.97 -8.24 15.56
C PRO A 38 34.94 -9.69 15.05
N GLY A 39 33.74 -10.29 15.04
CA GLY A 39 33.40 -11.52 14.31
C GLY A 39 32.29 -12.36 14.96
N ASP A 40 31.23 -12.62 14.20
CA ASP A 40 30.08 -13.53 14.42
C ASP A 40 28.87 -12.97 15.20
N ASN A 41 27.89 -12.44 14.46
CA ASN A 41 26.53 -12.17 14.93
C ASN A 41 25.81 -13.49 15.26
N VAL A 42 25.51 -13.71 16.54
CA VAL A 42 24.51 -14.69 17.00
C VAL A 42 23.72 -14.03 18.13
N LEU A 43 22.46 -13.70 17.82
CA LEU A 43 21.30 -13.48 18.71
C LEU A 43 21.62 -13.00 20.14
N SER A 44 21.43 -11.70 20.39
CA SER A 44 21.52 -11.11 21.73
C SER A 44 20.42 -11.67 22.63
N ALA A 45 20.78 -11.92 23.89
CA ALA A 45 19.95 -12.59 24.89
C ALA A 45 19.54 -11.60 26.00
N ASP A 46 18.56 -10.75 25.72
CA ASP A 46 17.89 -9.90 26.71
C ASP A 46 16.35 -10.04 26.64
N SER A 47 15.84 -11.26 26.41
CA SER A 47 14.38 -11.47 26.41
C SER A 47 13.80 -11.47 27.83
N ASN A 48 12.76 -10.67 28.09
CA ASN A 48 11.97 -10.62 29.33
C ASN A 48 11.14 -11.90 29.64
N TYR A 49 11.41 -13.02 28.96
CA TYR A 49 10.70 -14.29 29.10
C TYR A 49 11.45 -15.28 30.01
N PRO A 50 10.77 -15.99 30.92
CA PRO A 50 11.39 -17.03 31.72
C PRO A 50 11.96 -18.15 30.84
N ALA A 51 13.24 -18.46 31.01
CA ALA A 51 13.98 -19.46 30.23
C ALA A 51 13.26 -20.83 30.24
N GLN A 52 12.90 -21.31 29.04
CA GLN A 52 12.30 -22.63 28.86
C GLN A 52 13.39 -23.70 28.66
N THR A 53 13.40 -24.70 29.53
CA THR A 53 14.17 -25.93 29.34
C THR A 53 13.40 -26.89 28.43
N THR A 54 13.52 -26.71 27.10
CA THR A 54 13.46 -27.77 26.06
C THR A 54 13.48 -27.13 24.66
N ASN A 55 14.53 -27.42 23.89
CA ASN A 55 14.59 -27.17 22.44
C ASN A 55 13.59 -28.10 21.72
N SER A 56 12.32 -27.72 21.66
CA SER A 56 11.39 -28.26 20.68
C SER A 56 10.91 -27.10 19.79
N THR A 57 11.53 -26.98 18.63
CA THR A 57 11.10 -26.10 17.52
C THR A 57 9.80 -26.59 16.86
N THR A 58 9.12 -27.58 17.45
CA THR A 58 7.91 -28.18 16.91
C THR A 58 6.67 -27.69 17.66
N CYS A 59 5.62 -27.35 16.89
CA CYS A 59 4.29 -26.95 17.37
C CYS A 59 3.45 -28.15 17.84
N ASP A 60 4.09 -29.09 18.56
CA ASP A 60 3.44 -30.32 19.02
C ASP A 60 2.68 -30.10 20.33
N PHE A 61 1.53 -30.76 20.45
CA PHE A 61 0.73 -30.82 21.67
C PHE A 61 0.86 -32.23 22.29
N PRO A 62 0.80 -32.38 23.64
CA PRO A 62 0.53 -31.34 24.62
C PRO A 62 1.71 -30.39 24.85
N ILE A 63 1.41 -29.14 25.21
CA ILE A 63 2.41 -28.12 25.55
C ILE A 63 2.19 -27.59 26.97
N ASN A 64 3.29 -27.37 27.69
CA ASN A 64 3.29 -26.69 28.98
C ASN A 64 4.07 -25.38 28.86
N VAL A 65 3.42 -24.26 29.15
CA VAL A 65 4.04 -22.93 29.05
C VAL A 65 3.82 -22.15 30.33
N THR A 66 4.89 -21.57 30.85
CA THR A 66 4.84 -20.62 31.97
C THR A 66 4.68 -19.22 31.41
N ASP A 67 3.68 -18.50 31.88
CA ASP A 67 3.34 -17.16 31.44
C ASP A 67 3.98 -16.07 32.34
N ALA A 68 3.69 -14.80 32.08
CA ALA A 68 4.29 -13.68 32.81
C ALA A 68 3.85 -13.58 34.28
N THR A 69 2.78 -14.26 34.70
CA THR A 69 2.40 -14.36 36.13
C THR A 69 3.19 -15.45 36.86
N GLY A 70 4.04 -16.21 36.16
CA GLY A 70 4.71 -17.39 36.68
C GLY A 70 3.82 -18.63 36.74
N THR A 71 2.61 -18.58 36.17
CA THR A 71 1.68 -19.70 36.14
C THR A 71 1.97 -20.57 34.92
N THR A 72 2.13 -21.88 35.14
CA THR A 72 2.21 -22.85 34.03
C THR A 72 0.80 -23.25 33.59
N ILE A 73 0.48 -23.00 32.32
CA ILE A 73 -0.70 -23.55 31.67
C ILE A 73 -0.33 -24.78 30.85
N THR A 74 -1.28 -25.69 30.72
CA THR A 74 -1.18 -26.90 29.89
C THR A 74 -2.25 -26.84 28.81
N LEU A 75 -1.85 -27.00 27.55
CA LEU A 75 -2.77 -27.22 26.43
C LEU A 75 -2.52 -28.64 25.94
N ASP A 76 -3.53 -29.52 26.11
CA ASP A 76 -3.43 -30.92 25.71
C ASP A 76 -3.53 -31.10 24.18
N GLU A 77 -4.28 -30.20 23.54
CA GLU A 77 -4.56 -30.18 22.10
C GLU A 77 -4.52 -28.73 21.60
N ARG A 78 -4.49 -28.55 20.28
CA ARG A 78 -4.56 -27.24 19.63
C ARG A 78 -5.92 -26.59 19.96
N PRO A 79 -5.97 -25.32 20.40
CA PRO A 79 -7.24 -24.66 20.73
C PRO A 79 -8.05 -24.37 19.47
N ASP A 80 -9.35 -24.68 19.49
CA ASP A 80 -10.32 -24.43 18.42
C ASP A 80 -11.11 -23.13 18.65
N ARG A 81 -11.23 -22.70 19.91
CA ARG A 81 -11.95 -21.47 20.33
C ARG A 81 -11.01 -20.57 21.13
N ILE A 82 -10.63 -19.45 20.54
CA ILE A 82 -9.68 -18.50 21.13
C ILE A 82 -10.40 -17.18 21.41
N THR A 83 -10.22 -16.63 22.61
CA THR A 83 -10.69 -15.28 22.96
C THR A 83 -9.53 -14.39 23.31
N THR A 84 -9.49 -13.19 22.75
CA THR A 84 -8.44 -12.19 23.02
C THR A 84 -8.97 -11.09 23.91
N THR A 85 -8.22 -10.69 24.93
CA THR A 85 -8.64 -9.61 25.85
C THR A 85 -8.07 -8.23 25.48
N ASN A 86 -7.38 -8.13 24.36
CA ASN A 86 -6.74 -6.90 23.88
C ASN A 86 -6.57 -6.98 22.34
N PRO A 87 -6.72 -5.87 21.62
CA PRO A 87 -6.68 -5.88 20.15
C PRO A 87 -5.33 -6.30 19.56
N SER A 88 -4.20 -6.08 20.25
CA SER A 88 -2.90 -6.53 19.76
C SER A 88 -2.79 -8.06 19.63
N ALA A 89 -3.43 -8.83 20.53
CA ALA A 89 -3.49 -10.29 20.39
C ALA A 89 -4.45 -10.71 19.28
N ALA A 90 -5.49 -9.93 19.01
CA ALA A 90 -6.37 -10.17 17.86
C ALA A 90 -5.57 -9.96 16.56
N GLN A 91 -4.89 -8.82 16.40
CA GLN A 91 -4.08 -8.52 15.21
C GLN A 91 -3.07 -9.65 14.92
N THR A 92 -2.31 -10.10 15.94
CA THR A 92 -1.40 -11.24 15.78
C THR A 92 -2.11 -12.53 15.37
N LEU A 93 -3.32 -12.82 15.86
CA LEU A 93 -4.05 -14.02 15.40
C LEU A 93 -4.50 -13.93 13.94
N TRP A 94 -4.78 -12.72 13.43
CA TRP A 94 -5.12 -12.50 12.02
C TRP A 94 -3.89 -12.71 11.12
N GLU A 95 -2.75 -12.15 11.49
CA GLU A 95 -1.48 -12.33 10.77
C GLU A 95 -1.06 -13.81 10.73
N LEU A 96 -1.33 -14.55 11.82
CA LEU A 96 -1.04 -15.98 11.88
C LEU A 96 -2.08 -16.86 11.18
N GLY A 97 -3.09 -16.29 10.52
CA GLY A 97 -4.14 -17.05 9.82
C GLY A 97 -5.03 -17.87 10.78
N ALA A 98 -5.33 -17.35 11.97
CA ALA A 98 -6.10 -18.02 13.01
C ALA A 98 -7.45 -17.35 13.33
N GLN A 99 -7.86 -16.34 12.57
CA GLN A 99 -9.10 -15.56 12.75
C GLN A 99 -10.38 -16.43 12.80
N ASP A 100 -10.41 -17.56 12.08
CA ASP A 100 -11.56 -18.48 12.09
C ASP A 100 -11.80 -19.13 13.46
N ARG A 101 -10.73 -19.32 14.25
CA ARG A 101 -10.79 -19.90 15.60
C ARG A 101 -11.06 -18.85 16.67
N VAL A 102 -10.99 -17.57 16.33
CA VAL A 102 -11.33 -16.51 17.27
C VAL A 102 -12.84 -16.48 17.47
N VAL A 103 -13.28 -16.45 18.72
CA VAL A 103 -14.71 -16.44 19.10
C VAL A 103 -15.10 -15.20 19.92
N GLY A 104 -14.10 -14.48 20.45
CA GLY A 104 -14.31 -13.22 21.17
C GLY A 104 -13.14 -12.26 21.04
N VAL A 105 -13.46 -10.99 20.83
CA VAL A 105 -12.51 -9.87 20.71
C VAL A 105 -13.04 -8.67 21.51
N THR A 106 -12.17 -7.70 21.80
CA THR A 106 -12.61 -6.41 22.34
C THR A 106 -13.09 -5.49 21.22
N GLN A 107 -13.95 -4.52 21.52
CA GLN A 107 -14.44 -3.49 20.59
C GLN A 107 -13.29 -2.75 19.87
N PHE A 108 -12.12 -2.63 20.49
CA PHE A 108 -10.94 -2.00 19.89
C PHE A 108 -10.28 -2.82 18.77
N ALA A 109 -10.78 -4.02 18.49
CA ALA A 109 -10.35 -4.88 17.39
C ALA A 109 -11.38 -4.91 16.24
N GLU A 110 -12.49 -4.16 16.33
CA GLU A 110 -13.57 -4.16 15.32
C GLU A 110 -13.12 -3.70 13.93
N TYR A 111 -11.96 -3.05 13.82
CA TYR A 111 -11.35 -2.69 12.53
C TYR A 111 -10.77 -3.90 11.78
N LEU A 112 -10.59 -5.04 12.44
CA LEU A 112 -10.10 -6.26 11.79
C LEU A 112 -11.25 -6.93 11.02
N ASN A 113 -10.99 -7.27 9.76
CA ASN A 113 -11.96 -7.90 8.87
C ASN A 113 -12.52 -9.22 9.48
N GLY A 114 -13.84 -9.42 9.43
CA GLY A 114 -14.51 -10.64 9.91
C GLY A 114 -14.75 -10.67 11.41
N THR A 115 -14.66 -9.52 12.10
CA THR A 115 -14.97 -9.41 13.53
C THR A 115 -16.46 -9.27 13.83
N GLU A 116 -17.29 -8.95 12.83
CA GLU A 116 -18.74 -8.67 13.00
C GLU A 116 -19.50 -9.89 13.58
N ASN A 117 -18.98 -11.09 13.33
CA ASN A 117 -19.55 -12.35 13.81
C ASN A 117 -18.91 -12.86 15.12
N LYS A 118 -17.98 -12.08 15.72
CA LYS A 118 -17.28 -12.43 16.96
C LYS A 118 -17.96 -11.77 18.15
N THR A 119 -17.84 -12.38 19.33
CA THR A 119 -18.44 -11.79 20.55
C THR A 119 -17.59 -10.62 21.03
N ASP A 120 -18.17 -9.42 21.14
CA ASP A 120 -17.53 -8.33 21.87
C ASP A 120 -17.45 -8.65 23.38
N VAL A 121 -16.23 -8.89 23.87
CA VAL A 121 -15.96 -9.20 25.27
C VAL A 121 -15.67 -7.97 26.15
N SER A 122 -15.78 -6.76 25.61
CA SER A 122 -15.47 -5.52 26.34
C SER A 122 -16.40 -5.28 27.54
N ALA A 123 -15.84 -4.68 28.58
CA ALA A 123 -16.57 -4.07 29.69
C ALA A 123 -16.49 -2.54 29.60
N GLU A 124 -17.13 -1.83 30.55
CA GLU A 124 -16.95 -0.38 30.70
C GLU A 124 -15.46 -0.01 30.90
N PHE A 125 -14.72 -0.88 31.60
CA PHE A 125 -13.26 -0.81 31.71
C PHE A 125 -12.67 -2.21 31.53
N GLY A 126 -11.70 -2.35 30.62
CA GLY A 126 -11.06 -3.63 30.32
C GLY A 126 -12.05 -4.64 29.71
N VAL A 127 -12.06 -5.86 30.24
CA VAL A 127 -12.81 -7.00 29.67
C VAL A 127 -13.81 -7.57 30.66
N SER A 128 -14.98 -7.96 30.16
CA SER A 128 -16.02 -8.59 30.95
C SER A 128 -15.75 -10.08 31.11
N VAL A 129 -15.47 -10.51 32.35
CA VAL A 129 -15.28 -11.92 32.69
C VAL A 129 -16.48 -12.77 32.26
N GLU A 130 -17.71 -12.28 32.44
CA GLU A 130 -18.92 -13.01 32.04
C GLU A 130 -19.02 -13.18 30.53
N LYS A 131 -18.71 -12.13 29.74
CA LYS A 131 -18.71 -12.22 28.28
C LYS A 131 -17.63 -13.18 27.78
N VAL A 132 -16.42 -13.14 28.37
CA VAL A 132 -15.35 -14.09 28.03
C VAL A 132 -15.76 -15.52 28.34
N VAL A 133 -16.32 -15.79 29.52
CA VAL A 133 -16.87 -17.13 29.85
C VAL A 133 -17.96 -17.54 28.86
N GLY A 134 -18.81 -16.61 28.44
CA GLY A 134 -19.86 -16.84 27.45
C GLY A 134 -19.34 -17.25 26.07
N THR A 135 -18.08 -16.94 25.74
CA THR A 135 -17.44 -17.41 24.51
C THR A 135 -16.97 -18.86 24.56
N ASP A 136 -17.03 -19.53 25.71
CA ASP A 136 -16.56 -20.91 25.91
C ASP A 136 -15.19 -21.18 25.26
N PRO A 137 -14.13 -20.43 25.63
CA PRO A 137 -12.84 -20.52 24.96
C PRO A 137 -11.98 -21.67 25.50
N ASP A 138 -11.23 -22.32 24.61
CA ASP A 138 -10.17 -23.28 24.97
C ASP A 138 -8.92 -22.55 25.48
N LEU A 139 -8.69 -21.33 24.98
CA LEU A 139 -7.57 -20.47 25.31
C LEU A 139 -7.99 -19.00 25.31
N VAL A 140 -7.61 -18.28 26.36
CA VAL A 140 -7.70 -16.82 26.44
C VAL A 140 -6.29 -16.23 26.34
N LEU A 141 -6.08 -15.36 25.35
CA LEU A 141 -4.84 -14.59 25.17
C LEU A 141 -4.99 -13.22 25.81
N ALA A 142 -4.17 -12.93 26.81
CA ALA A 142 -4.29 -11.73 27.63
C ALA A 142 -2.98 -10.93 27.69
N PRO A 143 -2.61 -10.18 26.64
CA PRO A 143 -1.51 -9.22 26.76
C PRO A 143 -1.98 -7.96 27.49
N ASN A 144 -1.06 -7.33 28.24
CA ASN A 144 -1.30 -6.08 28.97
C ASN A 144 -2.47 -6.11 29.97
N ALA A 145 -2.93 -7.31 30.37
CA ALA A 145 -3.93 -7.46 31.42
C ALA A 145 -3.30 -7.30 32.81
N SER A 146 -4.06 -6.86 33.80
CA SER A 146 -3.54 -6.90 35.17
C SER A 146 -3.49 -8.34 35.69
N ALA A 147 -2.58 -8.62 36.64
CA ALA A 147 -2.52 -9.91 37.31
C ALA A 147 -3.89 -10.28 37.94
N ASP A 148 -4.57 -9.31 38.55
CA ASP A 148 -5.90 -9.48 39.13
C ASP A 148 -6.95 -9.88 38.07
N GLN A 149 -6.95 -9.23 36.90
CA GLN A 149 -7.87 -9.57 35.80
C GLN A 149 -7.63 -10.98 35.26
N VAL A 150 -6.36 -11.39 35.16
CA VAL A 150 -5.98 -12.75 34.76
C VAL A 150 -6.43 -13.77 35.81
N GLU A 151 -6.27 -13.46 37.10
CA GLU A 151 -6.75 -14.30 38.20
C GLU A 151 -8.27 -14.44 38.19
N ASP A 152 -9.02 -13.36 37.95
CA ASP A 152 -10.48 -13.38 37.87
C ASP A 152 -11.00 -14.28 36.73
N LEU A 153 -10.35 -14.25 35.57
CA LEU A 153 -10.65 -15.14 34.44
C LEU A 153 -10.34 -16.61 34.78
N ARG A 154 -9.18 -16.87 35.41
CA ARG A 154 -8.78 -18.22 35.84
C ARG A 154 -9.68 -18.78 36.93
N ALA A 155 -10.22 -17.94 37.81
CA ALA A 155 -11.18 -18.36 38.84
C ALA A 155 -12.47 -18.95 38.24
N GLN A 156 -12.77 -18.68 36.97
CA GLN A 156 -13.86 -19.29 36.21
C GLN A 156 -13.47 -20.63 35.54
N ASN A 157 -12.26 -21.16 35.83
CA ASN A 157 -11.66 -22.34 35.21
C ASN A 157 -11.31 -22.16 33.71
N LEU A 158 -11.05 -20.93 33.26
CA LEU A 158 -10.55 -20.68 31.91
C LEU A 158 -9.03 -20.88 31.84
N THR A 159 -8.54 -21.41 30.71
CA THR A 159 -7.10 -21.44 30.40
C THR A 159 -6.69 -20.07 29.86
N VAL A 160 -5.94 -19.30 30.66
CA VAL A 160 -5.52 -17.94 30.32
C VAL A 160 -4.00 -17.87 30.22
N TYR A 161 -3.48 -17.37 29.10
CA TYR A 161 -2.07 -17.06 28.93
C TYR A 161 -1.83 -15.54 29.03
N HIS A 162 -1.08 -15.12 30.05
CA HIS A 162 -0.70 -13.72 30.26
C HIS A 162 0.66 -13.43 29.62
N PHE A 163 0.71 -12.47 28.70
CA PHE A 163 1.96 -12.06 28.06
C PHE A 163 2.71 -11.04 28.93
N PRO A 164 4.05 -11.00 28.87
CA PRO A 164 4.81 -9.83 29.28
C PRO A 164 4.37 -8.58 28.52
N ALA A 165 4.68 -7.40 29.06
CA ALA A 165 4.61 -6.18 28.27
C ALA A 165 5.57 -6.31 27.06
N ALA A 166 5.20 -5.69 25.94
CA ALA A 166 6.04 -5.62 24.77
C ALA A 166 6.37 -4.16 24.49
N THR A 167 7.64 -3.81 24.59
CA THR A 167 8.14 -2.43 24.46
C THR A 167 8.99 -2.21 23.22
N ASP A 168 9.41 -3.28 22.55
CA ASP A 168 10.28 -3.24 21.38
C ASP A 168 9.93 -4.35 20.36
N VAL A 169 10.61 -4.34 19.22
CA VAL A 169 10.40 -5.29 18.12
C VAL A 169 10.73 -6.73 18.55
N ASP A 170 11.75 -6.93 19.37
CA ASP A 170 12.16 -8.26 19.85
C ASP A 170 11.11 -8.89 20.79
N ASP A 171 10.50 -8.08 21.65
CA ASP A 171 9.39 -8.48 22.50
C ASP A 171 8.17 -8.86 21.67
N ILE A 172 7.87 -8.10 20.61
CA ILE A 172 6.79 -8.39 19.66
C ILE A 172 7.07 -9.70 18.92
N ALA A 173 8.28 -9.88 18.38
CA ALA A 173 8.69 -11.12 17.73
C ALA A 173 8.55 -12.32 18.67
N THR A 174 8.95 -12.17 19.92
CA THR A 174 8.82 -13.21 20.94
C THR A 174 7.36 -13.50 21.28
N LYS A 175 6.52 -12.47 21.39
CA LYS A 175 5.07 -12.60 21.59
C LYS A 175 4.39 -13.30 20.42
N THR A 176 4.76 -12.98 19.18
CA THR A 176 4.25 -13.62 17.96
C THR A 176 4.66 -15.09 17.91
N GLN A 177 5.93 -15.41 18.15
CA GLN A 177 6.41 -16.80 18.23
C GLN A 177 5.71 -17.59 19.35
N ARG A 178 5.49 -16.93 20.50
CA ARG A 178 4.76 -17.52 21.62
C ARG A 178 3.31 -17.84 21.23
N THR A 179 2.66 -16.90 20.55
CA THR A 179 1.28 -17.05 20.07
C THR A 179 1.18 -18.18 19.07
N GLY A 180 2.06 -18.20 18.05
CA GLY A 180 2.16 -19.30 17.07
C GLY A 180 2.31 -20.66 17.75
N ARG A 181 3.17 -20.77 18.75
CA ARG A 181 3.35 -22.01 19.52
C ARG A 181 2.10 -22.42 20.32
N LEU A 182 1.41 -21.48 20.95
CA LEU A 182 0.19 -21.75 21.73
C LEU A 182 -0.98 -22.22 20.85
N ILE A 183 -1.04 -21.75 19.60
CA ILE A 183 -2.16 -22.01 18.70
C ILE A 183 -1.86 -23.04 17.60
N GLY A 184 -0.64 -23.58 17.56
CA GLY A 184 -0.19 -24.56 16.57
C GLY A 184 0.21 -23.99 15.20
N ASN A 185 0.54 -22.70 15.11
CA ASN A 185 0.89 -21.98 13.88
C ASN A 185 2.35 -21.47 13.94
N CYS A 186 3.33 -22.34 14.17
CA CYS A 186 4.73 -21.94 14.35
C CYS A 186 5.39 -21.42 13.06
N GLU A 187 5.05 -21.99 11.91
CA GLU A 187 5.60 -21.59 10.61
C GLU A 187 5.14 -20.17 10.26
N ALA A 188 3.82 -19.93 10.27
CA ALA A 188 3.27 -18.58 10.09
C ALA A 188 3.88 -17.54 11.08
N ALA A 189 4.14 -17.92 12.33
CA ALA A 189 4.78 -17.00 13.27
C ALA A 189 6.24 -16.70 12.95
N THR A 190 6.93 -17.64 12.32
CA THR A 190 8.30 -17.43 11.83
C THR A 190 8.28 -16.53 10.60
N ASP A 191 7.35 -16.76 9.68
CA ASP A 191 7.20 -15.98 8.44
C ASP A 191 6.84 -14.52 8.75
N VAL A 192 5.82 -14.30 9.59
CA VAL A 192 5.39 -12.96 10.03
C VAL A 192 6.51 -12.21 10.75
N ASN A 193 7.30 -12.89 11.59
CA ASN A 193 8.46 -12.27 12.24
C ASN A 193 9.56 -11.92 11.24
N THR A 194 9.75 -12.74 10.19
CA THR A 194 10.75 -12.49 9.15
C THR A 194 10.37 -11.24 8.36
N GLU A 195 9.11 -11.16 7.93
CA GLU A 195 8.56 -9.99 7.23
C GLU A 195 8.68 -8.71 8.05
N MET A 196 8.28 -8.75 9.33
CA MET A 196 8.41 -7.61 10.23
C MET A 196 9.87 -7.14 10.37
N ASN A 197 10.80 -8.08 10.56
CA ASN A 197 12.21 -7.73 10.73
C ASN A 197 12.82 -7.18 9.43
N GLU A 198 12.46 -7.75 8.27
CA GLU A 198 12.91 -7.24 6.96
C GLU A 198 12.38 -5.83 6.70
N SER A 199 11.12 -5.53 7.05
CA SER A 199 10.57 -4.16 6.97
C SER A 199 11.32 -3.20 7.89
N VAL A 200 11.62 -3.59 9.13
CA VAL A 200 12.41 -2.78 10.06
C VAL A 200 13.81 -2.50 9.51
N ASP A 201 14.52 -3.51 9.00
CA ASP A 201 15.84 -3.33 8.39
C ASP A 201 15.79 -2.36 7.19
N ASN A 202 14.77 -2.51 6.33
CA ASN A 202 14.57 -1.62 5.19
C ASN A 202 14.28 -0.17 5.62
N VAL A 203 13.51 0.02 6.69
CA VAL A 203 13.21 1.36 7.23
C VAL A 203 14.45 1.99 7.86
N ILE A 204 15.26 1.22 8.60
CA ILE A 204 16.53 1.69 9.16
C ILE A 204 17.47 2.12 8.03
N ASP A 205 17.61 1.32 6.98
CA ASP A 205 18.43 1.65 5.82
C ASP A 205 17.88 2.90 5.09
N LYS A 206 16.56 2.99 4.92
CA LYS A 206 15.89 4.14 4.30
C LYS A 206 16.14 5.42 5.08
N THR A 207 16.24 5.34 6.41
CA THR A 207 16.39 6.52 7.28
C THR A 207 17.83 6.79 7.71
N ALA A 208 18.79 6.00 7.25
CA ALA A 208 20.18 6.06 7.71
C ALA A 208 20.90 7.37 7.39
N ASP A 209 20.56 7.98 6.24
CA ASP A 209 21.24 9.18 5.73
C ASP A 209 20.53 10.50 6.13
N TYR A 210 19.33 10.42 6.73
CA TYR A 210 18.61 11.59 7.25
C TYR A 210 19.04 11.93 8.67
N ASN A 211 18.98 13.22 9.05
CA ASN A 211 19.10 13.56 10.46
C ASN A 211 17.87 13.04 11.19
N ARG A 212 18.03 12.68 12.46
CA ARG A 212 16.89 12.31 13.29
C ARG A 212 16.14 13.56 13.72
N ILE A 213 14.92 13.74 13.22
CA ILE A 213 14.04 14.87 13.57
C ILE A 213 13.62 14.71 15.04
N ASP A 214 13.72 15.79 15.80
CA ASP A 214 13.24 15.82 17.18
C ASP A 214 11.70 15.79 17.18
N ALA A 215 11.13 14.66 17.59
CA ALA A 215 9.71 14.38 17.48
C ALA A 215 9.07 14.11 18.85
N LEU A 216 7.77 14.34 18.95
CA LEU A 216 6.97 14.07 20.14
C LEU A 216 5.63 13.43 19.79
N TYR A 217 5.22 12.41 20.55
CA TYR A 217 3.85 11.88 20.51
C TYR A 217 3.06 12.25 21.78
N PRO A 218 2.20 13.29 21.73
CA PRO A 218 1.30 13.65 22.81
C PRO A 218 0.02 12.80 22.83
N LEU A 219 -0.34 12.30 24.02
CA LEU A 219 -1.56 11.52 24.29
C LEU A 219 -2.69 12.39 24.89
N GLY A 220 -2.47 13.70 24.97
CA GLY A 220 -3.39 14.66 25.59
C GLY A 220 -3.20 14.81 27.11
N GLY A 221 -3.64 15.95 27.64
CA GLY A 221 -3.52 16.26 29.08
C GLY A 221 -2.08 16.34 29.59
N GLY A 222 -1.10 16.52 28.70
CA GLY A 222 0.34 16.55 29.00
C GLY A 222 1.01 15.17 29.06
N TYR A 223 0.28 14.07 28.84
CA TYR A 223 0.87 12.75 28.74
C TYR A 223 1.57 12.57 27.39
N VAL A 224 2.72 11.91 27.39
CA VAL A 224 3.54 11.64 26.20
C VAL A 224 4.03 10.19 26.22
N ALA A 225 4.40 9.63 25.06
CA ALA A 225 5.14 8.37 25.03
C ALA A 225 6.65 8.63 25.18
N ALA A 226 7.25 8.12 26.25
CA ALA A 226 8.65 8.33 26.58
C ALA A 226 9.45 7.01 26.43
N ASP A 227 10.60 6.87 27.09
CA ASP A 227 11.46 5.69 26.94
C ASP A 227 10.79 4.40 27.43
N GLU A 228 11.34 3.23 27.08
CA GLU A 228 10.76 1.91 27.39
C GLU A 228 9.29 1.77 26.93
N THR A 229 8.94 2.37 25.79
CA THR A 229 7.62 2.19 25.15
C THR A 229 7.75 1.69 23.72
N PHE A 230 6.75 0.91 23.30
CA PHE A 230 6.59 0.50 21.90
C PHE A 230 6.61 1.69 20.94
N ILE A 231 5.97 2.80 21.32
CA ILE A 231 5.90 4.01 20.48
C ILE A 231 7.29 4.64 20.32
N ASN A 232 8.09 4.65 21.39
CA ASN A 232 9.47 5.12 21.32
C ASN A 232 10.34 4.26 20.39
N GLU A 233 10.14 2.94 20.38
CA GLU A 233 10.81 2.06 19.43
C GLU A 233 10.41 2.38 17.97
N ILE A 234 9.11 2.53 17.71
CA ILE A 234 8.61 2.94 16.38
C ILE A 234 9.20 4.28 15.94
N MET A 235 9.26 5.26 16.85
CA MET A 235 9.84 6.58 16.59
C MET A 235 11.33 6.48 16.22
N GLN A 236 12.08 5.64 16.94
CA GLN A 236 13.49 5.44 16.67
C GLN A 236 13.75 4.69 15.37
N ILE A 237 12.98 3.66 15.06
CA ILE A 237 13.12 2.91 13.79
C ILE A 237 12.74 3.82 12.62
N GLY A 238 11.63 4.56 12.73
CA GLY A 238 11.15 5.48 11.69
C GLY A 238 11.99 6.75 11.49
N GLY A 239 13.21 6.81 12.02
CA GLY A 239 14.15 7.90 11.74
C GLY A 239 13.98 9.17 12.58
N THR A 240 13.28 9.11 13.72
CA THR A 240 13.12 10.28 14.61
C THR A 240 13.89 10.12 15.92
N ASN A 241 14.05 11.22 16.65
CA ASN A 241 14.49 11.26 18.03
C ASN A 241 13.30 11.64 18.91
N ASN A 242 12.89 10.77 19.83
CA ASN A 242 11.79 11.07 20.74
C ASN A 242 12.26 12.01 21.86
N VAL A 243 11.85 13.27 21.82
CA VAL A 243 12.27 14.27 22.81
C VAL A 243 11.77 13.98 24.22
N ALA A 244 10.75 13.12 24.37
CA ALA A 244 10.26 12.68 25.67
C ALA A 244 11.11 11.56 26.28
N ALA A 245 11.95 10.85 25.51
CA ALA A 245 12.70 9.70 26.00
C ALA A 245 13.67 10.06 27.14
N SER A 246 14.24 11.27 27.15
CA SER A 246 15.09 11.72 28.26
C SER A 246 14.33 12.12 29.52
N GLU A 247 13.01 12.29 29.43
CA GLU A 247 12.17 12.82 30.52
C GLU A 247 11.60 11.72 31.42
N GLY A 248 11.67 10.45 30.99
CA GLY A 248 11.35 9.29 31.82
C GLY A 248 10.92 8.08 31.00
N ASP A 249 10.39 7.07 31.69
CA ASP A 249 9.93 5.82 31.09
C ASP A 249 8.40 5.78 31.01
N GLY A 250 7.87 5.04 30.04
CA GLY A 250 6.43 4.80 29.90
C GLY A 250 5.67 6.04 29.40
N TYR A 251 4.64 6.43 30.16
CA TYR A 251 3.74 7.52 29.79
C TYR A 251 3.74 8.65 30.84
N PRO A 252 4.85 9.40 31.00
CA PRO A 252 4.92 10.49 31.96
C PRO A 252 4.05 11.67 31.52
N GLN A 253 3.71 12.53 32.49
CA GLN A 253 3.11 13.83 32.22
C GLN A 253 4.21 14.90 32.21
N LEU A 254 4.40 15.57 31.08
CA LEU A 254 5.32 16.69 30.96
C LEU A 254 4.61 18.02 31.25
N SER A 255 5.36 18.99 31.76
CA SER A 255 4.86 20.37 31.88
C SER A 255 5.01 21.12 30.57
N ASP A 256 4.19 22.15 30.38
CA ASP A 256 4.29 23.05 29.24
C ASP A 256 5.71 23.61 29.06
N GLU A 257 6.40 23.94 30.17
CA GLU A 257 7.79 24.43 30.15
C GLU A 257 8.77 23.39 29.60
N VAL A 258 8.59 22.10 29.93
CA VAL A 258 9.44 21.02 29.43
C VAL A 258 9.18 20.78 27.94
N ILE A 259 7.92 20.79 27.49
CA ILE A 259 7.59 20.62 26.06
C ILE A 259 8.16 21.78 25.22
N LEU A 260 8.10 23.01 25.73
CA LEU A 260 8.68 24.18 25.07
C LEU A 260 10.21 24.18 25.10
N GLU A 261 10.84 23.59 26.12
CA GLU A 261 12.30 23.45 26.19
C GLU A 261 12.80 22.32 25.29
N ALA A 262 12.06 21.22 25.20
CA ALA A 262 12.31 20.12 24.28
C ALA A 262 12.13 20.53 22.81
N ASP A 263 11.22 21.48 22.55
CA ASP A 263 10.97 22.11 21.24
C ASP A 263 10.91 21.12 20.07
N PRO A 264 9.95 20.16 20.08
CA PRO A 264 9.84 19.20 19.00
C PRO A 264 9.62 19.90 17.66
N GLU A 265 10.31 19.39 16.64
CA GLU A 265 10.23 19.77 15.22
C GLU A 265 9.12 18.99 14.50
N LEU A 266 8.73 17.81 15.01
CA LEU A 266 7.62 17.01 14.48
C LEU A 266 6.66 16.55 15.58
N ILE A 267 5.35 16.74 15.39
CA ILE A 267 4.33 16.12 16.26
C ILE A 267 3.69 14.91 15.56
N LEU A 268 3.72 13.75 16.21
CA LEU A 268 2.91 12.61 15.79
C LEU A 268 1.48 12.85 16.28
N VAL A 269 0.50 12.70 15.39
CA VAL A 269 -0.93 12.80 15.71
C VAL A 269 -1.66 11.56 15.21
N THR A 270 -2.83 11.27 15.77
CA THR A 270 -3.70 10.19 15.27
C THR A 270 -5.01 10.71 14.68
N ASP A 271 -5.19 12.03 14.69
CA ASP A 271 -6.31 12.75 14.09
C ASP A 271 -5.75 13.63 12.95
N PRO A 272 -6.22 13.47 11.70
CA PRO A 272 -5.74 14.26 10.58
C PRO A 272 -5.96 15.77 10.72
N GLU A 273 -6.90 16.21 11.57
CA GLU A 273 -7.10 17.64 11.83
C GLU A 273 -5.97 18.25 12.67
N ALA A 274 -5.16 17.41 13.34
CA ALA A 274 -3.98 17.81 14.11
C ALA A 274 -4.21 19.00 15.06
N SER A 275 -5.42 19.14 15.62
CA SER A 275 -5.85 20.32 16.38
C SER A 275 -4.97 20.66 17.58
N ILE A 276 -4.18 19.69 18.05
CA ILE A 276 -3.20 19.88 19.11
C ILE A 276 -2.14 20.93 18.76
N LEU A 277 -1.83 21.13 17.47
CA LEU A 277 -0.90 22.16 17.00
C LEU A 277 -1.42 23.58 17.20
N ASP A 278 -2.73 23.77 17.37
CA ASP A 278 -3.33 25.08 17.70
C ASP A 278 -3.36 25.36 19.21
N GLU A 279 -2.98 24.39 20.04
CA GLU A 279 -3.05 24.46 21.50
C GLU A 279 -1.67 24.69 22.11
N GLU A 280 -1.60 25.60 23.10
CA GLU A 280 -0.40 25.73 23.94
C GLU A 280 -0.22 24.47 24.81
N PRO A 281 1.02 23.96 24.97
CA PRO A 281 2.29 24.55 24.53
C PRO A 281 2.69 24.28 23.06
N TYR A 282 2.06 23.32 22.38
CA TYR A 282 2.49 22.81 21.07
C TYR A 282 2.48 23.88 19.98
N ALA A 283 1.51 24.80 20.00
CA ALA A 283 1.44 25.93 19.07
C ALA A 283 2.68 26.84 19.09
N SER A 284 3.45 26.81 20.18
CA SER A 284 4.65 27.62 20.38
C SER A 284 5.95 26.84 20.16
N THR A 285 5.90 25.55 19.79
CA THR A 285 7.09 24.78 19.39
C THR A 285 7.41 25.00 17.90
N SER A 286 8.58 24.53 17.47
CA SER A 286 8.98 24.50 16.06
C SER A 286 7.94 23.76 15.20
N ALA A 287 7.51 22.57 15.63
CA ALA A 287 6.44 21.81 14.96
C ALA A 287 5.11 22.58 14.83
N GLY A 288 4.66 23.27 15.89
CA GLY A 288 3.43 24.07 15.85
C GLY A 288 3.55 25.30 14.94
N THR A 289 4.70 25.96 14.96
CA THR A 289 4.95 27.16 14.15
C THR A 289 5.02 26.84 12.66
N ASP A 290 5.66 25.72 12.31
CA ASP A 290 5.87 25.28 10.93
C ASP A 290 4.75 24.34 10.44
N ASN A 291 3.76 24.06 11.30
CA ASN A 291 2.65 23.15 11.03
C ASN A 291 3.13 21.76 10.57
N GLN A 292 4.12 21.23 11.27
CA GLN A 292 4.76 19.95 10.98
C GLN A 292 4.21 18.84 11.88
N TYR A 293 3.47 17.94 11.26
CA TYR A 293 2.96 16.74 11.90
C TYR A 293 2.93 15.57 10.93
N VAL A 294 2.84 14.37 11.50
CA VAL A 294 2.58 13.14 10.76
C VAL A 294 1.36 12.45 11.36
N VAL A 295 0.43 12.07 10.50
CA VAL A 295 -0.78 11.35 10.91
C VAL A 295 -0.45 9.87 10.96
N MET A 296 -0.52 9.30 12.15
CA MET A 296 -0.29 7.90 12.42
C MET A 296 -1.63 7.18 12.57
N ASN A 297 -1.72 5.95 12.07
CA ASN A 297 -2.90 5.12 12.32
C ASN A 297 -3.03 4.85 13.83
N ASN A 298 -4.16 5.25 14.42
CA ASN A 298 -4.39 5.12 15.86
C ASN A 298 -4.31 3.68 16.36
N SER A 299 -4.81 2.72 15.57
CA SER A 299 -4.77 1.30 15.93
C SER A 299 -3.34 0.78 15.91
N TYR A 300 -2.56 1.12 14.90
CA TYR A 300 -1.20 0.61 14.76
C TYR A 300 -0.26 1.20 15.80
N LEU A 301 -0.30 2.51 16.01
CA LEU A 301 0.58 3.19 16.97
C LEU A 301 0.37 2.71 18.42
N ASN A 302 -0.83 2.19 18.75
CA ASN A 302 -1.20 1.81 20.12
C ASN A 302 -1.32 0.30 20.35
N GLN A 303 -0.99 -0.55 19.37
CA GLN A 303 -1.19 -2.00 19.46
C GLN A 303 0.09 -2.76 19.09
N PRO A 304 0.95 -3.15 20.06
CA PRO A 304 2.21 -3.84 19.78
C PRO A 304 1.98 -5.22 19.14
N ALA A 305 2.16 -5.28 17.82
CA ALA A 305 1.97 -6.43 16.95
C ALA A 305 2.74 -6.21 15.63
N PRO A 306 3.06 -7.29 14.87
CA PRO A 306 3.86 -7.22 13.65
C PRO A 306 3.38 -6.20 12.61
N ARG A 307 2.10 -6.21 12.22
CA ARG A 307 1.56 -5.22 11.26
C ARG A 307 1.72 -3.81 11.79
N SER A 308 1.47 -3.57 13.08
CA SER A 308 1.68 -2.26 13.67
C SER A 308 3.12 -1.75 13.58
N VAL A 309 4.13 -2.64 13.65
CA VAL A 309 5.55 -2.27 13.47
C VAL A 309 5.79 -1.84 12.03
N ILE A 310 5.42 -2.68 11.06
CA ILE A 310 5.61 -2.45 9.62
C ILE A 310 4.99 -1.09 9.24
N GLU A 311 3.67 -0.97 9.44
CA GLU A 311 2.90 0.20 8.98
C GLU A 311 3.35 1.50 9.64
N SER A 312 3.60 1.49 10.95
CA SER A 312 3.93 2.72 11.68
C SER A 312 5.35 3.18 11.40
N THR A 313 6.30 2.26 11.24
CA THR A 313 7.70 2.63 10.94
C THR A 313 7.84 3.13 9.50
N GLU A 314 7.17 2.51 8.54
CA GLU A 314 7.14 2.95 7.14
C GLU A 314 6.48 4.31 6.96
N THR A 315 5.33 4.53 7.62
CA THR A 315 4.65 5.84 7.63
C THR A 315 5.57 6.93 8.16
N LEU A 316 6.23 6.69 9.30
CA LEU A 316 7.10 7.68 9.92
C LEU A 316 8.37 7.94 9.11
N ALA A 317 9.00 6.89 8.58
CA ALA A 317 10.19 7.01 7.73
C ALA A 317 9.92 7.82 6.46
N THR A 318 8.76 7.64 5.86
CA THR A 318 8.32 8.43 4.69
C THR A 318 8.08 9.89 5.05
N ALA A 319 7.56 10.17 6.24
CA ALA A 319 7.47 11.54 6.74
C ALA A 319 8.84 12.17 6.98
N VAL A 320 9.80 11.42 7.56
CA VAL A 320 11.18 11.89 7.79
C VAL A 320 11.87 12.23 6.47
N GLU A 321 11.79 11.35 5.47
CA GLU A 321 12.30 11.58 4.11
C GLU A 321 11.71 12.85 3.49
N LYS A 322 10.38 13.03 3.58
CA LYS A 322 9.69 14.20 3.02
C LYS A 322 10.10 15.52 3.68
N LEU A 323 10.42 15.50 4.98
CA LEU A 323 10.77 16.67 5.76
C LEU A 323 12.24 17.07 5.62
N GLN A 324 13.09 16.14 5.17
CA GLN A 324 14.52 16.36 4.98
C GLN A 324 14.99 15.86 3.61
N PRO A 325 14.53 16.48 2.51
CA PRO A 325 15.20 16.28 1.23
C PRO A 325 16.67 16.65 1.40
N GLU A 326 17.57 15.74 1.02
CA GLU A 326 18.96 15.72 1.50
C GLU A 326 19.75 17.02 1.30
N ASP A 327 20.52 17.41 2.33
CA ASP A 327 21.56 18.46 2.30
C ASP A 327 22.95 17.78 2.40
N THR A 328 23.34 16.98 1.40
CA THR A 328 24.56 16.14 1.45
C THR A 328 25.76 16.80 0.75
N GLU A 329 26.63 17.47 1.52
CA GLU A 329 28.02 17.78 1.14
C GLU A 329 28.99 16.66 1.61
N GLU A 330 29.18 15.59 0.82
CA GLU A 330 30.45 15.26 0.13
C GLU A 330 30.45 13.87 -0.54
N GLU A 331 30.75 13.91 -1.85
CA GLU A 331 30.87 12.89 -2.92
C GLU A 331 29.58 12.29 -3.50
N PRO A 332 29.26 12.56 -4.78
CA PRO A 332 27.88 12.71 -5.23
C PRO A 332 27.27 11.38 -5.71
N GLU A 333 26.23 10.89 -5.04
CA GLU A 333 25.21 10.04 -5.66
C GLU A 333 23.95 10.87 -5.94
N ASN A 334 24.11 11.78 -6.91
CA ASN A 334 23.10 12.46 -7.71
C ASN A 334 21.61 12.36 -7.28
N GLU A 335 21.16 13.36 -6.52
CA GLU A 335 19.92 14.11 -6.81
C GLU A 335 20.12 15.08 -8.01
N SER A 336 20.84 14.62 -9.03
CA SER A 336 20.55 15.06 -10.38
C SER A 336 19.55 14.04 -10.91
N GLY A 337 18.67 14.41 -11.83
CA GLY A 337 17.87 13.46 -12.61
C GLY A 337 18.70 12.49 -13.49
N THR A 338 19.92 12.15 -13.06
CA THR A 338 20.91 11.33 -13.74
C THR A 338 20.98 9.97 -13.05
N CYS A 339 20.44 8.96 -13.70
CA CYS A 339 20.73 7.59 -13.30
C CYS A 339 22.20 7.27 -13.57
N THR A 340 22.87 6.63 -12.61
CA THR A 340 24.24 6.15 -12.74
C THR A 340 24.27 4.63 -12.83
N PHE A 341 25.25 4.11 -13.57
CA PHE A 341 25.54 2.68 -13.71
C PHE A 341 27.04 2.47 -13.38
N PRO A 342 27.44 1.33 -12.76
CA PRO A 342 26.63 0.13 -12.53
C PRO A 342 25.53 0.32 -11.48
N LEU A 343 24.38 -0.31 -11.70
CA LEU A 343 23.22 -0.27 -10.81
C LEU A 343 22.98 -1.68 -10.25
N THR A 344 22.98 -1.84 -8.93
CA THR A 344 22.59 -3.09 -8.27
C THR A 344 21.29 -2.88 -7.51
N VAL A 345 20.30 -3.74 -7.75
CA VAL A 345 18.97 -3.66 -7.13
C VAL A 345 18.44 -5.05 -6.81
N THR A 346 17.69 -5.16 -5.73
CA THR A 346 16.91 -6.36 -5.40
C THR A 346 15.47 -6.17 -5.89
N ASP A 347 14.89 -7.22 -6.42
CA ASP A 347 13.53 -7.22 -6.97
C ASP A 347 12.52 -7.92 -6.04
N ALA A 348 11.25 -7.96 -6.42
CA ALA A 348 10.18 -8.50 -5.58
C ALA A 348 10.25 -10.03 -5.34
N THR A 349 11.21 -10.74 -5.96
CA THR A 349 11.49 -12.15 -5.64
C THR A 349 12.64 -12.32 -4.65
N GLY A 350 13.19 -11.21 -4.13
CA GLY A 350 14.41 -11.21 -3.31
C GLY A 350 15.69 -11.43 -4.13
N THR A 351 15.62 -11.40 -5.47
CA THR A 351 16.78 -11.63 -6.33
C THR A 351 17.50 -10.31 -6.60
N THR A 352 18.79 -10.25 -6.26
CA THR A 352 19.66 -9.14 -6.64
C THR A 352 20.08 -9.25 -8.10
N ILE A 353 19.85 -8.18 -8.86
CA ILE A 353 20.36 -8.02 -10.23
C ILE A 353 21.37 -6.86 -10.27
N THR A 354 22.35 -6.97 -11.16
CA THR A 354 23.33 -5.92 -11.44
C THR A 354 23.27 -5.57 -12.92
N LEU A 355 23.12 -4.28 -13.22
CA LEU A 355 23.23 -3.70 -14.56
C LEU A 355 24.54 -2.92 -14.62
N ASP A 356 25.54 -3.43 -15.33
CA ASP A 356 26.85 -2.77 -15.41
C ASP A 356 26.79 -1.44 -16.19
N GLU A 357 25.87 -1.35 -17.14
CA GLU A 357 25.64 -0.19 -18.01
C GLU A 357 24.14 0.03 -18.20
N ARG A 358 23.76 1.21 -18.70
CA ARG A 358 22.38 1.51 -19.07
C ARG A 358 21.91 0.52 -20.14
N PRO A 359 20.76 -0.16 -19.98
CA PRO A 359 20.30 -1.13 -20.97
C PRO A 359 19.88 -0.43 -22.28
N ASP A 360 20.38 -0.90 -23.41
CA ASP A 360 20.01 -0.41 -24.74
C ASP A 360 18.84 -1.19 -25.34
N ARG A 361 18.59 -2.41 -24.85
CA ARG A 361 17.57 -3.34 -25.35
C ARG A 361 16.70 -3.85 -24.21
N ILE A 362 15.49 -3.30 -24.09
CA ILE A 362 14.53 -3.66 -23.05
C ILE A 362 13.38 -4.46 -23.67
N THR A 363 12.99 -5.56 -23.03
CA THR A 363 11.74 -6.27 -23.34
C THR A 363 10.79 -6.19 -22.17
N THR A 364 9.53 -5.83 -22.42
CA THR A 364 8.48 -5.82 -21.39
C THR A 364 7.59 -7.04 -21.55
N THR A 365 7.25 -7.69 -20.43
CA THR A 365 6.36 -8.87 -20.44
C THR A 365 4.90 -8.50 -20.14
N ASN A 366 4.61 -7.22 -19.89
CA ASN A 366 3.30 -6.69 -19.55
C ASN A 366 3.10 -5.32 -20.21
N PRO A 367 1.87 -4.98 -20.64
CA PRO A 367 1.62 -3.68 -21.25
C PRO A 367 1.79 -2.48 -20.29
N SER A 368 1.62 -2.63 -18.97
CA SER A 368 1.85 -1.53 -18.03
C SER A 368 3.30 -1.06 -18.01
N ALA A 369 4.27 -1.98 -17.98
CA ALA A 369 5.68 -1.64 -18.12
C ALA A 369 6.00 -1.01 -19.49
N ALA A 370 5.31 -1.42 -20.56
CA ALA A 370 5.46 -0.74 -21.84
C ALA A 370 4.94 0.69 -21.75
N GLN A 371 3.74 0.91 -21.21
CA GLN A 371 3.17 2.24 -21.05
C GLN A 371 4.09 3.16 -20.24
N THR A 372 4.59 2.71 -19.09
CA THR A 372 5.54 3.49 -18.28
C THR A 372 6.77 3.85 -19.11
N LEU A 373 7.38 2.93 -19.87
CA LEU A 373 8.53 3.28 -20.71
C LEU A 373 8.21 4.31 -21.80
N TRP A 374 6.99 4.33 -22.33
CA TRP A 374 6.56 5.36 -23.28
C TRP A 374 6.41 6.72 -22.60
N GLU A 375 5.85 6.75 -21.40
CA GLU A 375 5.70 7.97 -20.59
C GLU A 375 7.07 8.54 -20.18
N LEU A 376 8.04 7.67 -19.90
CA LEU A 376 9.43 8.05 -19.61
C LEU A 376 10.22 8.49 -20.85
N GLY A 377 9.66 8.38 -22.07
CA GLY A 377 10.38 8.65 -23.32
C GLY A 377 11.42 7.57 -23.69
N ALA A 378 11.34 6.40 -23.08
CA ALA A 378 12.28 5.28 -23.22
C ALA A 378 11.89 4.27 -24.34
N GLN A 379 10.87 4.56 -25.15
CA GLN A 379 10.36 3.65 -26.18
C GLN A 379 11.42 3.23 -27.22
N ASP A 380 12.48 4.02 -27.41
CA ASP A 380 13.58 3.68 -28.33
C ASP A 380 14.46 2.54 -27.79
N GLN A 381 14.56 2.38 -26.46
CA GLN A 381 15.26 1.27 -25.81
C GLN A 381 14.47 -0.04 -25.90
N VAL A 382 13.15 0.03 -26.17
CA VAL A 382 12.28 -1.15 -26.19
C VAL A 382 12.47 -1.94 -27.48
N VAL A 383 12.68 -3.25 -27.39
CA VAL A 383 12.86 -4.17 -28.52
C VAL A 383 11.78 -5.25 -28.60
N GLY A 384 11.03 -5.47 -27.52
CA GLY A 384 9.90 -6.38 -27.47
C GLY A 384 8.83 -5.94 -26.48
N VAL A 385 7.56 -6.16 -26.86
CA VAL A 385 6.36 -5.86 -26.07
C VAL A 385 5.33 -6.97 -26.27
N THR A 386 4.35 -7.07 -25.38
CA THR A 386 3.20 -7.95 -25.62
C THR A 386 2.23 -7.32 -26.62
N GLN A 387 1.40 -8.13 -27.27
CA GLN A 387 0.34 -7.66 -28.17
C GLN A 387 -0.64 -6.67 -27.49
N PHE A 388 -0.77 -6.73 -26.16
CA PHE A 388 -1.65 -5.87 -25.37
C PHE A 388 -1.15 -4.43 -25.25
N ALA A 389 0.12 -4.17 -25.58
CA ALA A 389 0.68 -2.82 -25.67
C ALA A 389 0.44 -2.16 -27.04
N GLY A 390 -0.25 -2.82 -27.98
CA GLY A 390 -0.38 -2.38 -29.38
C GLY A 390 -1.08 -1.02 -29.59
N TYR A 391 -1.74 -0.47 -28.57
CA TYR A 391 -2.31 0.88 -28.61
C TYR A 391 -1.24 1.99 -28.51
N LEU A 392 -0.06 1.67 -27.98
CA LEU A 392 1.05 2.61 -27.86
C LEU A 392 1.69 2.86 -29.22
N ASN A 393 1.90 4.14 -29.55
CA ASN A 393 2.44 4.55 -30.84
C ASN A 393 3.86 3.98 -31.07
N GLY A 394 4.07 3.34 -32.22
CA GLY A 394 5.40 2.82 -32.61
C GLY A 394 5.69 1.39 -32.16
N THR A 395 4.73 0.70 -31.52
CA THR A 395 4.85 -0.72 -31.15
C THR A 395 4.89 -1.66 -32.36
N ASP A 396 4.35 -1.27 -33.51
CA ASP A 396 4.38 -2.04 -34.77
C ASP A 396 5.80 -2.44 -35.23
N ASN A 397 6.82 -1.68 -34.80
CA ASN A 397 8.22 -1.93 -35.12
C ASN A 397 8.96 -2.76 -34.04
N LYS A 398 8.26 -3.19 -33.00
CA LYS A 398 8.80 -3.97 -31.88
C LYS A 398 8.45 -5.44 -32.05
N THR A 399 9.24 -6.32 -31.46
CA THR A 399 8.93 -7.75 -31.50
C THR A 399 7.75 -8.02 -30.57
N ASP A 400 6.64 -8.51 -31.10
CA ASP A 400 5.60 -9.08 -30.25
C ASP A 400 6.19 -10.31 -29.53
N VAL A 401 6.12 -10.33 -28.20
CA VAL A 401 6.61 -11.45 -27.36
C VAL A 401 5.47 -12.24 -26.71
N SER A 402 4.23 -12.04 -27.15
CA SER A 402 3.08 -12.80 -26.63
C SER A 402 3.10 -14.27 -27.04
N ALA A 403 2.62 -15.10 -26.12
CA ALA A 403 2.16 -16.47 -26.36
C ALA A 403 0.63 -16.49 -26.46
N GLU A 404 0.05 -17.67 -26.72
CA GLU A 404 -1.40 -17.88 -26.60
C GLU A 404 -1.89 -17.53 -25.17
N PHE A 405 -1.08 -17.85 -24.17
CA PHE A 405 -1.26 -17.44 -22.77
C PHE A 405 0.04 -16.84 -22.24
N GLY A 406 -0.01 -15.62 -21.71
CA GLY A 406 1.15 -14.92 -21.15
C GLY A 406 2.23 -14.59 -22.18
N VAL A 407 3.48 -14.86 -21.84
CA VAL A 407 4.66 -14.46 -22.62
C VAL A 407 5.40 -15.67 -23.18
N ASN A 408 5.84 -15.56 -24.43
CA ASN A 408 6.65 -16.57 -25.09
C ASN A 408 8.14 -16.33 -24.79
N ILE A 409 8.73 -17.19 -23.96
CA ILE A 409 10.13 -17.09 -23.52
C ILE A 409 11.11 -17.13 -24.71
N GLU A 410 10.89 -17.98 -25.71
CA GLU A 410 11.77 -18.04 -26.89
C GLU A 410 11.74 -16.73 -27.69
N ARG A 411 10.56 -16.08 -27.79
CA ARG A 411 10.43 -14.77 -28.43
C ARG A 411 11.15 -13.69 -27.61
N VAL A 412 11.05 -13.71 -26.28
CA VAL A 412 11.83 -12.81 -25.41
C VAL A 412 13.33 -13.03 -25.59
N VAL A 413 13.81 -14.28 -25.59
CA VAL A 413 15.23 -14.57 -25.85
C VAL A 413 15.66 -14.06 -27.23
N SER A 414 14.80 -14.19 -28.24
CA SER A 414 15.10 -13.75 -29.61
C SER A 414 15.25 -12.23 -29.75
N THR A 415 14.72 -11.44 -28.81
CA THR A 415 14.93 -9.99 -28.79
C THR A 415 16.32 -9.61 -28.27
N ASN A 416 17.09 -10.57 -27.72
CA ASN A 416 18.39 -10.34 -27.11
C ASN A 416 18.39 -9.11 -26.17
N PRO A 417 17.57 -9.11 -25.10
CA PRO A 417 17.44 -7.97 -24.22
C PRO A 417 18.59 -7.91 -23.21
N ASP A 418 18.99 -6.69 -22.87
CA ASP A 418 19.90 -6.40 -21.75
C ASP A 418 19.13 -6.43 -20.41
N LEU A 419 17.82 -6.12 -20.47
CA LEU A 419 16.91 -6.12 -19.34
C LEU A 419 15.50 -6.55 -19.76
N VAL A 420 14.89 -7.43 -18.97
CA VAL A 420 13.48 -7.78 -19.05
C VAL A 420 12.73 -7.19 -17.87
N LEU A 421 11.72 -6.37 -18.14
CA LEU A 421 10.82 -5.81 -17.14
C LEU A 421 9.57 -6.69 -17.04
N ALA A 422 9.35 -7.28 -15.86
CA ALA A 422 8.30 -8.25 -15.65
C ALA A 422 7.39 -7.91 -14.46
N PRO A 423 6.47 -6.94 -14.59
CA PRO A 423 5.47 -6.71 -13.56
C PRO A 423 4.35 -7.76 -13.66
N ASN A 424 3.77 -8.12 -12.52
CA ASN A 424 2.65 -9.07 -12.41
C ASN A 424 2.92 -10.44 -13.08
N ALA A 425 4.20 -10.83 -13.19
CA ALA A 425 4.58 -12.15 -13.67
C ALA A 425 4.51 -13.16 -12.52
N SER A 426 4.19 -14.43 -12.81
CA SER A 426 4.29 -15.45 -11.77
C SER A 426 5.77 -15.73 -11.45
N ALA A 427 6.07 -16.14 -10.21
CA ALA A 427 7.42 -16.52 -9.81
C ALA A 427 8.04 -17.55 -10.78
N ASN A 428 7.25 -18.56 -11.18
CA ASN A 428 7.65 -19.56 -12.17
C ASN A 428 8.02 -18.93 -13.53
N GLN A 429 7.26 -17.95 -14.02
CA GLN A 429 7.57 -17.28 -15.29
C GLN A 429 8.87 -16.47 -15.21
N VAL A 430 9.11 -15.80 -14.07
CA VAL A 430 10.37 -15.07 -13.83
C VAL A 430 11.55 -16.02 -13.77
N GLU A 431 11.41 -17.16 -13.07
CA GLU A 431 12.42 -18.21 -13.00
C GLU A 431 12.73 -18.79 -14.38
N ASP A 432 11.69 -19.08 -15.19
CA ASP A 432 11.86 -19.64 -16.53
C ASP A 432 12.61 -18.67 -17.47
N LEU A 433 12.36 -17.36 -17.36
CA LEU A 433 13.08 -16.33 -18.10
C LEU A 433 14.56 -16.26 -17.65
N ARG A 434 14.81 -16.27 -16.33
CA ARG A 434 16.16 -16.27 -15.75
C ARG A 434 16.96 -17.52 -16.10
N ALA A 435 16.30 -18.67 -16.21
CA ALA A 435 16.92 -19.92 -16.64
C ALA A 435 17.52 -19.85 -18.06
N GLN A 436 17.11 -18.87 -18.87
CA GLN A 436 17.70 -18.56 -20.17
C GLN A 436 18.91 -17.60 -20.09
N ASN A 437 19.41 -17.30 -18.88
CA ASN A 437 20.45 -16.29 -18.59
C ASN A 437 20.04 -14.86 -18.97
N LEU A 438 18.75 -14.53 -18.87
CA LEU A 438 18.26 -13.16 -19.03
C LEU A 438 18.33 -12.41 -17.71
N THR A 439 18.69 -11.13 -17.74
CA THR A 439 18.52 -10.21 -16.61
C THR A 439 17.06 -9.80 -16.52
N VAL A 440 16.36 -10.25 -15.48
CA VAL A 440 14.93 -10.03 -15.28
C VAL A 440 14.70 -9.28 -13.97
N TYR A 441 13.98 -8.16 -14.04
CA TYR A 441 13.50 -7.44 -12.86
C TYR A 441 12.00 -7.69 -12.69
N HIS A 442 11.64 -8.33 -11.57
CA HIS A 442 10.25 -8.57 -11.16
C HIS A 442 9.75 -7.44 -10.25
N PHE A 443 8.64 -6.81 -10.62
CA PHE A 443 8.02 -5.76 -9.80
C PHE A 443 7.02 -6.37 -8.81
N PRO A 444 6.82 -5.74 -7.63
CA PRO A 444 5.68 -6.08 -6.78
C PRO A 444 4.35 -5.82 -7.50
N ALA A 445 3.22 -6.23 -6.92
CA ALA A 445 1.91 -5.76 -7.38
C ALA A 445 1.80 -4.23 -7.17
N ALA A 446 0.86 -3.58 -7.85
CA ALA A 446 0.54 -2.18 -7.56
C ALA A 446 -0.95 -2.13 -7.26
N THR A 447 -1.27 -1.74 -6.04
CA THR A 447 -2.64 -1.62 -5.55
C THR A 447 -3.08 -0.18 -5.43
N ASP A 448 -2.15 0.77 -5.47
CA ASP A 448 -2.44 2.19 -5.33
C ASP A 448 -1.52 3.14 -6.14
N VAL A 449 -1.75 4.45 -6.06
CA VAL A 449 -1.01 5.51 -6.74
C VAL A 449 0.44 5.57 -6.25
N ASP A 450 0.68 5.35 -4.96
CA ASP A 450 2.02 5.40 -4.37
C ASP A 450 2.88 4.22 -4.89
N ASP A 451 2.31 3.02 -4.98
CA ASP A 451 2.92 1.87 -5.63
C ASP A 451 3.30 2.16 -7.09
N ILE A 452 2.43 2.86 -7.82
CA ILE A 452 2.70 3.27 -9.22
C ILE A 452 3.86 4.27 -9.26
N ALA A 453 3.92 5.22 -8.33
CA ALA A 453 5.03 6.16 -8.24
C ALA A 453 6.36 5.43 -7.96
N VAL A 454 6.39 4.52 -6.98
CA VAL A 454 7.56 3.70 -6.63
C VAL A 454 8.02 2.87 -7.83
N LYS A 455 7.10 2.20 -8.54
CA LYS A 455 7.41 1.43 -9.75
C LYS A 455 7.93 2.29 -10.88
N THR A 456 7.41 3.50 -11.04
CA THR A 456 7.83 4.44 -12.09
C THR A 456 9.25 4.94 -11.82
N HIS A 457 9.56 5.33 -10.58
CA HIS A 457 10.93 5.68 -10.19
C HIS A 457 11.90 4.51 -10.35
N ARG A 458 11.49 3.29 -9.95
CA ARG A 458 12.28 2.07 -10.16
C ARG A 458 12.57 1.83 -11.64
N THR A 459 11.56 1.99 -12.50
CA THR A 459 11.70 1.88 -13.96
C THR A 459 12.63 2.97 -14.51
N GLY A 460 12.51 4.22 -14.03
CA GLY A 460 13.43 5.31 -14.38
C GLY A 460 14.88 4.95 -14.10
N ARG A 461 15.18 4.47 -12.87
CA ARG A 461 16.53 4.03 -12.47
C ARG A 461 17.06 2.89 -13.33
N LEU A 462 16.27 1.83 -13.49
CA LEU A 462 16.63 0.64 -14.27
C LEU A 462 16.97 0.96 -15.72
N THR A 463 16.37 2.01 -16.28
CA THR A 463 16.44 2.31 -17.72
C THR A 463 17.27 3.53 -18.07
N GLY A 464 17.72 4.29 -17.07
CA GLY A 464 18.49 5.51 -17.29
C GLY A 464 17.64 6.77 -17.50
N ASN A 465 16.36 6.75 -17.13
CA ASN A 465 15.38 7.82 -17.38
C ASN A 465 14.83 8.42 -16.07
N CYS A 466 15.72 8.74 -15.11
CA CYS A 466 15.36 9.18 -13.76
C CYS A 466 14.62 10.53 -13.75
N GLU A 467 15.11 11.54 -14.49
CA GLU A 467 14.44 12.84 -14.62
C GLU A 467 13.01 12.70 -15.17
N ALA A 468 12.85 11.88 -16.21
CA ALA A 468 11.53 11.63 -16.79
C ALA A 468 10.59 10.94 -15.79
N ALA A 469 11.11 10.01 -14.97
CA ALA A 469 10.32 9.34 -13.95
C ALA A 469 9.81 10.32 -12.89
N THR A 470 10.68 11.20 -12.38
CA THR A 470 10.29 12.25 -11.44
C THR A 470 9.26 13.21 -12.02
N ASN A 471 9.43 13.62 -13.27
CA ASN A 471 8.48 14.54 -13.91
C ASN A 471 7.10 13.89 -14.07
N VAL A 472 7.05 12.65 -14.55
CA VAL A 472 5.79 11.93 -14.77
C VAL A 472 5.07 11.60 -13.46
N THR A 473 5.79 11.23 -12.40
CA THR A 473 5.16 11.00 -11.08
C THR A 473 4.66 12.29 -10.44
N THR A 474 5.38 13.40 -10.64
CA THR A 474 4.92 14.73 -10.20
C THR A 474 3.61 15.11 -10.91
N GLU A 475 3.56 14.96 -12.24
CA GLU A 475 2.34 15.24 -13.03
C GLU A 475 1.16 14.37 -12.58
N MET A 476 1.40 13.08 -12.33
CA MET A 476 0.40 12.16 -11.79
C MET A 476 -0.15 12.63 -10.45
N ASN A 477 0.73 12.97 -9.50
CA ASN A 477 0.33 13.39 -8.15
C ASN A 477 -0.44 14.73 -8.19
N GLU A 478 0.02 15.69 -8.99
CA GLU A 478 -0.69 16.96 -9.20
C GLU A 478 -2.10 16.74 -9.78
N SER A 479 -2.26 15.77 -10.70
CA SER A 479 -3.56 15.37 -11.24
C SER A 479 -4.46 14.74 -10.17
N VAL A 480 -3.92 13.84 -9.35
CA VAL A 480 -4.68 13.20 -8.25
C VAL A 480 -5.15 14.25 -7.24
N ASP A 481 -4.30 15.19 -6.85
CA ASP A 481 -4.66 16.31 -5.98
C ASP A 481 -5.77 17.17 -6.60
N ALA A 482 -5.66 17.47 -7.90
CA ALA A 482 -6.66 18.26 -8.60
C ALA A 482 -8.02 17.55 -8.65
N VAL A 483 -8.04 16.25 -8.97
CA VAL A 483 -9.27 15.45 -9.04
C VAL A 483 -9.87 15.22 -7.65
N THR A 484 -9.06 14.99 -6.63
CA THR A 484 -9.53 14.85 -5.25
C THR A 484 -10.20 16.14 -4.76
N ASN A 485 -9.61 17.30 -5.08
CA ASN A 485 -10.22 18.60 -4.76
C ASN A 485 -11.50 18.85 -5.56
N GLN A 486 -11.55 18.41 -6.82
CA GLN A 486 -12.74 18.49 -7.66
C GLN A 486 -13.90 17.64 -7.12
N THR A 487 -13.60 16.45 -6.59
CA THR A 487 -14.61 15.48 -6.15
C THR A 487 -14.98 15.58 -4.67
N ALA A 488 -14.25 16.36 -3.87
CA ALA A 488 -14.44 16.47 -2.42
C ALA A 488 -15.86 16.88 -1.98
N ASP A 489 -16.51 17.77 -2.73
CA ASP A 489 -17.86 18.28 -2.41
C ASP A 489 -18.99 17.54 -3.15
N LEU A 490 -18.67 16.51 -3.94
CA LEU A 490 -19.66 15.74 -4.70
C LEU A 490 -20.28 14.65 -3.84
N ASP A 491 -21.57 14.39 -4.05
CA ASP A 491 -22.20 13.19 -3.49
C ASP A 491 -21.58 11.97 -4.19
N ARG A 492 -20.92 11.09 -3.41
CA ARG A 492 -20.29 9.87 -3.94
C ARG A 492 -21.36 8.88 -4.39
N ILE A 493 -21.26 8.48 -5.66
CA ILE A 493 -22.20 7.55 -6.29
C ILE A 493 -21.73 6.11 -6.06
N ASP A 494 -22.65 5.25 -5.62
CA ASP A 494 -22.39 3.82 -5.49
C ASP A 494 -22.14 3.20 -6.87
N ALA A 495 -20.90 2.79 -7.13
CA ALA A 495 -20.44 2.33 -8.42
C ALA A 495 -19.89 0.91 -8.37
N LEU A 496 -19.89 0.22 -9.51
CA LEU A 496 -19.30 -1.11 -9.68
C LEU A 496 -18.53 -1.19 -11.00
N TYR A 497 -17.35 -1.81 -10.98
CA TYR A 497 -16.65 -2.22 -12.19
C TYR A 497 -16.66 -3.75 -12.34
N PRO A 498 -17.49 -4.30 -13.24
CA PRO A 498 -17.52 -5.73 -13.50
C PRO A 498 -16.52 -6.11 -14.61
N LEU A 499 -15.71 -7.13 -14.35
CA LEU A 499 -14.75 -7.70 -15.31
C LEU A 499 -15.34 -8.85 -16.15
N GLY A 500 -16.59 -9.24 -15.89
CA GLY A 500 -17.29 -10.36 -16.53
C GLY A 500 -17.35 -11.61 -15.66
N ASP A 501 -18.30 -12.51 -15.95
CA ASP A 501 -18.55 -13.75 -15.19
C ASP A 501 -18.73 -13.56 -13.67
N GLY A 502 -19.15 -12.36 -13.23
CA GLY A 502 -19.31 -11.99 -11.82
C GLY A 502 -18.03 -11.54 -11.11
N TYR A 503 -16.87 -11.52 -11.80
CA TYR A 503 -15.65 -10.92 -11.27
C TYR A 503 -15.78 -9.39 -11.22
N VAL A 504 -15.28 -8.79 -10.14
CA VAL A 504 -15.32 -7.35 -9.89
C VAL A 504 -13.97 -6.87 -9.38
N ALA A 505 -13.66 -5.59 -9.50
CA ALA A 505 -12.55 -4.99 -8.76
C ALA A 505 -13.05 -4.56 -7.39
N ALA A 506 -12.49 -5.13 -6.33
CA ALA A 506 -12.88 -4.88 -4.93
C ALA A 506 -11.74 -4.15 -4.19
N ASP A 507 -11.69 -4.22 -2.86
CA ASP A 507 -10.70 -3.49 -2.06
C ASP A 507 -9.26 -3.97 -2.37
N GLU A 508 -8.24 -3.21 -1.95
CA GLU A 508 -6.83 -3.50 -2.26
C GLU A 508 -6.57 -3.67 -3.78
N THR A 509 -7.25 -2.88 -4.62
CA THR A 509 -6.97 -2.81 -6.05
C THR A 509 -6.75 -1.39 -6.52
N PHE A 510 -5.85 -1.26 -7.51
CA PHE A 510 -5.65 -0.01 -8.24
C PHE A 510 -6.97 0.58 -8.75
N ILE A 511 -7.89 -0.27 -9.24
CA ILE A 511 -9.17 0.19 -9.76
C ILE A 511 -10.07 0.75 -8.65
N ASN A 512 -10.02 0.19 -7.44
CA ASN A 512 -10.76 0.72 -6.30
C ASN A 512 -10.31 2.14 -5.95
N GLU A 513 -9.01 2.36 -5.88
CA GLU A 513 -8.47 3.69 -5.58
C GLU A 513 -8.80 4.71 -6.68
N ILE A 514 -8.74 4.32 -7.96
CA ILE A 514 -9.21 5.15 -9.08
C ILE A 514 -10.69 5.52 -8.92
N MET A 515 -11.51 4.56 -8.50
CA MET A 515 -12.93 4.79 -8.23
C MET A 515 -13.15 5.78 -7.07
N GLU A 516 -12.34 5.69 -6.02
CA GLU A 516 -12.39 6.58 -4.86
C GLU A 516 -11.92 7.99 -5.18
N ILE A 517 -10.77 8.15 -5.86
CA ILE A 517 -10.26 9.45 -6.31
C ILE A 517 -11.24 10.09 -7.29
N GLY A 518 -11.82 9.30 -8.19
CA GLY A 518 -12.82 9.76 -9.17
C GLY A 518 -14.20 10.09 -8.57
N GLY A 519 -14.37 10.06 -7.25
CA GLY A 519 -15.58 10.53 -6.58
C GLY A 519 -16.72 9.50 -6.51
N THR A 520 -16.42 8.20 -6.61
CA THR A 520 -17.41 7.14 -6.43
C THR A 520 -17.20 6.38 -5.11
N ASN A 521 -18.17 5.54 -4.76
CA ASN A 521 -18.05 4.53 -3.71
C ASN A 521 -18.10 3.15 -4.38
N ASN A 522 -17.04 2.36 -4.32
CA ASN A 522 -17.03 1.04 -4.94
C ASN A 522 -17.82 0.04 -4.08
N VAL A 523 -18.98 -0.39 -4.56
CA VAL A 523 -19.85 -1.31 -3.80
C VAL A 523 -19.27 -2.71 -3.66
N ALA A 524 -18.22 -3.05 -4.41
CA ALA A 524 -17.50 -4.31 -4.25
C ALA A 524 -16.43 -4.25 -3.15
N ALA A 525 -15.97 -3.08 -2.72
CA ALA A 525 -14.89 -2.95 -1.72
C ALA A 525 -15.25 -3.61 -0.39
N SER A 526 -16.53 -3.57 0.03
CA SER A 526 -16.98 -4.25 1.24
C SER A 526 -17.17 -5.77 1.10
N GLU A 527 -17.02 -6.33 -0.10
CA GLU A 527 -17.30 -7.74 -0.40
C GLU A 527 -16.01 -8.60 -0.50
N GLY A 528 -14.83 -7.98 -0.45
CA GLY A 528 -13.53 -8.65 -0.37
C GLY A 528 -12.40 -7.85 -1.03
N ASP A 529 -11.23 -8.48 -1.14
CA ASP A 529 -10.02 -7.86 -1.68
C ASP A 529 -9.70 -8.41 -3.08
N GLY A 530 -8.99 -7.63 -3.89
CA GLY A 530 -8.53 -8.03 -5.21
C GLY A 530 -9.67 -8.16 -6.23
N TYR A 531 -9.76 -9.34 -6.86
CA TYR A 531 -10.74 -9.61 -7.92
C TYR A 531 -11.67 -10.77 -7.55
N PRO A 532 -12.56 -10.61 -6.54
CA PRO A 532 -13.46 -11.66 -6.12
C PRO A 532 -14.56 -11.90 -7.17
N GLN A 533 -15.13 -13.11 -7.16
CA GLN A 533 -16.34 -13.41 -7.92
C GLN A 533 -17.56 -13.22 -7.02
N LEU A 534 -18.39 -12.23 -7.31
CA LEU A 534 -19.62 -11.97 -6.57
C LEU A 534 -20.78 -12.81 -7.12
N SER A 535 -21.66 -13.23 -6.23
CA SER A 535 -22.90 -13.88 -6.65
C SER A 535 -23.88 -12.86 -7.24
N GLN A 536 -24.82 -13.33 -8.06
CA GLN A 536 -25.88 -12.46 -8.59
C GLN A 536 -26.68 -11.78 -7.47
N GLU A 537 -26.90 -12.49 -6.36
CA GLU A 537 -27.65 -11.97 -5.21
C GLU A 537 -26.89 -10.85 -4.51
N VAL A 538 -25.57 -10.98 -4.37
CA VAL A 538 -24.71 -9.93 -3.81
C VAL A 538 -24.73 -8.69 -4.70
N ILE A 539 -24.58 -8.84 -6.03
CA ILE A 539 -24.62 -7.69 -6.96
C ILE A 539 -25.98 -6.96 -6.90
N LEU A 540 -27.08 -7.70 -6.81
CA LEU A 540 -28.42 -7.12 -6.67
C LEU A 540 -28.64 -6.45 -5.30
N GLN A 541 -27.98 -6.93 -4.24
CA GLN A 541 -28.06 -6.35 -2.92
C GLN A 541 -27.21 -5.09 -2.80
N ALA A 542 -26.00 -5.12 -3.36
CA ALA A 542 -25.11 -3.96 -3.51
C ALA A 542 -25.77 -2.87 -4.36
N ASN A 543 -26.54 -3.27 -5.38
CA ASN A 543 -27.40 -2.40 -6.18
C ASN A 543 -26.70 -1.11 -6.67
N PRO A 544 -25.60 -1.22 -7.45
CA PRO A 544 -24.87 -0.06 -7.93
C PRO A 544 -25.77 0.91 -8.70
N GLU A 545 -25.50 2.20 -8.53
CA GLU A 545 -26.14 3.32 -9.23
C GLU A 545 -25.37 3.74 -10.48
N LEU A 546 -24.09 3.39 -10.58
CA LEU A 546 -23.25 3.56 -11.76
C LEU A 546 -22.49 2.26 -12.09
N ILE A 547 -22.42 1.88 -13.36
CA ILE A 547 -21.54 0.79 -13.81
C ILE A 547 -20.41 1.36 -14.66
N LEU A 548 -19.17 1.07 -14.30
CA LEU A 548 -18.01 1.34 -15.16
C LEU A 548 -17.97 0.25 -16.23
N VAL A 549 -17.83 0.66 -17.50
CA VAL A 549 -17.68 -0.27 -18.63
C VAL A 549 -16.50 0.15 -19.48
N THR A 550 -15.90 -0.80 -20.20
CA THR A 550 -14.83 -0.51 -21.16
C THR A 550 -15.26 -0.70 -22.62
N ASP A 551 -16.43 -1.31 -22.84
CA ASP A 551 -17.11 -1.38 -24.13
C ASP A 551 -18.17 -0.26 -24.21
N PRO A 552 -18.09 0.67 -25.18
CA PRO A 552 -19.07 1.75 -25.33
C PRO A 552 -20.49 1.26 -25.67
N GLU A 553 -20.66 0.03 -26.16
CA GLU A 553 -22.00 -0.56 -26.37
C GLU A 553 -22.61 -1.08 -25.05
N ALA A 554 -21.82 -1.18 -23.98
CA ALA A 554 -22.22 -1.54 -22.63
C ALA A 554 -23.18 -2.75 -22.52
N PRO A 555 -22.93 -3.87 -23.22
CA PRO A 555 -23.87 -5.01 -23.28
C PRO A 555 -24.18 -5.61 -21.90
N ILE A 556 -23.27 -5.44 -20.95
CA ILE A 556 -23.43 -5.91 -19.57
C ILE A 556 -24.67 -5.33 -18.89
N LEU A 557 -25.14 -4.15 -19.28
CA LEU A 557 -26.36 -3.53 -18.74
C LEU A 557 -27.64 -4.25 -19.14
N ASP A 558 -27.61 -5.07 -20.20
CA ASP A 558 -28.73 -5.91 -20.63
C ASP A 558 -28.71 -7.31 -19.98
N GLU A 559 -27.67 -7.63 -19.22
CA GLU A 559 -27.44 -8.96 -18.63
C GLU A 559 -27.82 -8.99 -17.15
N GLU A 560 -28.50 -10.05 -16.71
CA GLU A 560 -28.73 -10.28 -15.28
C GLU A 560 -27.41 -10.70 -14.61
N PRO A 561 -27.07 -10.15 -13.42
CA PRO A 561 -27.92 -9.35 -12.54
C PRO A 561 -27.94 -7.83 -12.81
N TYR A 562 -27.02 -7.33 -13.63
CA TYR A 562 -26.77 -5.90 -13.81
C TYR A 562 -27.97 -5.15 -14.39
N ALA A 563 -28.73 -5.76 -15.30
CA ALA A 563 -29.97 -5.21 -15.86
C ALA A 563 -31.04 -4.86 -14.81
N SER A 564 -30.99 -5.52 -13.65
CA SER A 564 -31.95 -5.34 -12.55
C SER A 564 -31.47 -4.36 -11.47
N THR A 565 -30.26 -3.80 -11.57
CA THR A 565 -29.75 -2.80 -10.62
C THR A 565 -30.27 -1.39 -10.93
N THR A 566 -30.06 -0.43 -10.02
CA THR A 566 -30.33 0.98 -10.30
C THR A 566 -29.62 1.44 -11.57
N ALA A 567 -28.32 1.12 -11.71
CA ALA A 567 -27.54 1.44 -12.90
C ALA A 567 -28.14 0.87 -14.20
N GLY A 568 -28.45 -0.44 -14.22
CA GLY A 568 -29.02 -1.09 -15.41
C GLY A 568 -30.40 -0.55 -15.79
N THR A 569 -31.27 -0.33 -14.82
CA THR A 569 -32.62 0.20 -15.09
C THR A 569 -32.62 1.67 -15.52
N ALA A 570 -31.61 2.44 -15.11
CA ALA A 570 -31.43 3.84 -15.49
C ALA A 570 -30.59 4.03 -16.76
N ASP A 571 -30.00 2.95 -17.31
CA ASP A 571 -29.00 3.01 -18.39
C ASP A 571 -27.82 3.92 -18.00
N GLN A 572 -27.36 3.80 -16.75
CA GLN A 572 -26.36 4.68 -16.14
C GLN A 572 -25.01 3.98 -16.05
N TYR A 573 -24.11 4.37 -16.95
CA TYR A 573 -22.75 3.88 -17.03
C TYR A 573 -21.77 4.96 -17.43
N VAL A 574 -20.49 4.70 -17.17
CA VAL A 574 -19.37 5.51 -17.68
C VAL A 574 -18.45 4.61 -18.50
N VAL A 575 -18.11 5.06 -19.70
CA VAL A 575 -17.17 4.37 -20.57
C VAL A 575 -15.76 4.78 -20.18
N MET A 576 -15.01 3.85 -19.62
CA MET A 576 -13.62 3.99 -19.24
C MET A 576 -12.74 3.42 -20.35
N ASN A 577 -11.54 3.98 -20.55
CA ASN A 577 -10.60 3.38 -21.48
C ASN A 577 -10.07 2.06 -20.93
N ASN A 578 -10.28 0.98 -21.69
CA ASN A 578 -9.86 -0.36 -21.27
C ASN A 578 -8.37 -0.46 -20.91
N SER A 579 -7.52 0.22 -21.70
CA SER A 579 -6.08 0.12 -21.53
C SER A 579 -5.63 0.85 -20.27
N TYR A 580 -6.17 2.05 -20.01
CA TYR A 580 -5.81 2.83 -18.83
C TYR A 580 -6.41 2.22 -17.56
N LEU A 581 -7.71 1.92 -17.52
CA LEU A 581 -8.36 1.42 -16.30
C LEU A 581 -7.76 0.09 -15.78
N ASN A 582 -7.26 -0.77 -16.67
CA ASN A 582 -6.78 -2.11 -16.31
C ASN A 582 -5.24 -2.25 -16.35
N GLN A 583 -4.48 -1.15 -16.48
CA GLN A 583 -3.02 -1.20 -16.54
C GLN A 583 -2.42 -0.12 -15.63
N PRO A 584 -1.97 -0.48 -14.42
CA PRO A 584 -1.40 0.48 -13.48
C PRO A 584 -0.15 1.16 -14.06
N ALA A 585 -0.26 2.45 -14.36
CA ALA A 585 0.79 3.32 -14.89
C ALA A 585 0.40 4.79 -14.65
N PRO A 586 1.35 5.74 -14.63
CA PRO A 586 1.05 7.14 -14.37
C PRO A 586 -0.04 7.75 -15.27
N GLY A 587 0.04 7.54 -16.59
CA GLY A 587 -1.00 8.04 -17.51
C GLY A 587 -2.35 7.36 -17.30
N SER A 588 -2.39 6.17 -16.71
CA SER A 588 -3.63 5.47 -16.36
C SER A 588 -4.34 6.08 -15.16
N VAL A 589 -3.57 6.51 -14.16
CA VAL A 589 -4.09 7.26 -13.01
C VAL A 589 -4.73 8.55 -13.50
N ILE A 590 -3.98 9.34 -14.26
CA ILE A 590 -4.44 10.63 -14.79
C ILE A 590 -5.71 10.45 -15.62
N GLU A 591 -5.67 9.61 -16.66
CA GLU A 591 -6.79 9.47 -17.59
C GLU A 591 -8.05 8.91 -16.92
N SER A 592 -7.89 7.89 -16.06
CA SER A 592 -9.05 7.21 -15.47
C SER A 592 -9.70 8.08 -14.38
N THR A 593 -8.91 8.74 -13.53
CA THR A 593 -9.47 9.60 -12.46
C THR A 593 -10.15 10.83 -13.03
N GLU A 594 -9.54 11.52 -14.01
CA GLU A 594 -10.15 12.67 -14.68
C GLU A 594 -11.44 12.29 -15.42
N THR A 595 -11.44 11.17 -16.15
CA THR A 595 -12.61 10.68 -16.89
C THR A 595 -13.76 10.36 -15.93
N LEU A 596 -13.46 9.66 -14.82
CA LEU A 596 -14.48 9.28 -13.86
C LEU A 596 -15.03 10.50 -13.11
N ALA A 597 -14.18 11.40 -12.63
CA ALA A 597 -14.60 12.61 -11.94
C ALA A 597 -15.48 13.50 -12.83
N ALA A 598 -15.10 13.69 -14.09
CA ALA A 598 -15.90 14.43 -15.06
C ALA A 598 -17.27 13.78 -15.28
N ALA A 599 -17.36 12.45 -15.31
CA ALA A 599 -18.62 11.74 -15.43
C ALA A 599 -19.48 11.90 -14.16
N VAL A 600 -18.90 11.71 -12.97
CA VAL A 600 -19.58 11.85 -11.67
C VAL A 600 -20.19 13.24 -11.50
N GLU A 601 -19.49 14.30 -11.91
CA GLU A 601 -20.04 15.66 -11.91
C GLU A 601 -21.35 15.79 -12.72
N THR A 602 -21.47 15.10 -13.85
CA THR A 602 -22.69 15.16 -14.67
C THR A 602 -23.90 14.50 -14.03
N PHE A 603 -23.67 13.59 -13.08
CA PHE A 603 -24.71 12.89 -12.33
C PHE A 603 -25.15 13.66 -11.09
N GLN A 604 -24.44 14.72 -10.70
CA GLN A 604 -24.83 15.54 -9.56
C GLN A 604 -26.13 16.31 -9.83
N PRO A 605 -27.03 16.44 -8.83
CA PRO A 605 -28.23 17.25 -8.99
C PRO A 605 -27.85 18.71 -9.22
N THR A 606 -28.34 19.31 -10.32
CA THR A 606 -28.05 20.73 -10.64
C THR A 606 -28.48 21.65 -9.49
N THR A 607 -27.53 22.15 -8.71
CA THR A 607 -27.79 23.19 -7.71
C THR A 607 -27.90 24.53 -8.43
N TYR A 608 -29.12 25.01 -8.63
CA TYR A 608 -29.31 26.42 -8.96
C TYR A 608 -28.80 27.25 -7.77
N PRO A 609 -27.88 28.22 -7.95
CA PRO A 609 -27.50 29.11 -6.86
C PRO A 609 -28.75 29.89 -6.44
N SER A 610 -29.17 29.64 -5.20
CA SER A 610 -30.23 30.38 -4.53
C SER A 610 -29.90 31.87 -4.60
N SER A 611 -30.71 32.62 -5.34
CA SER A 611 -30.64 34.07 -5.40
C SER A 611 -30.67 34.64 -3.98
N GLY A 612 -29.72 35.53 -3.70
CA GLY A 612 -29.53 36.17 -2.40
C GLY A 612 -30.82 36.58 -1.72
N SER A 613 -30.89 36.25 -0.44
CA SER A 613 -31.82 36.86 0.52
C SER A 613 -31.55 38.37 0.59
N GLU A 614 -32.19 39.14 -0.28
CA GLU A 614 -32.37 40.57 -0.04
C GLU A 614 -33.39 40.75 1.09
N SER A 615 -32.87 41.29 2.19
CA SER A 615 -33.60 41.79 3.33
C SER A 615 -34.73 42.72 2.89
N SER A 616 -35.96 42.29 3.16
CA SER A 616 -37.17 43.08 3.00
C SER A 616 -37.13 44.30 3.92
N SER A 617 -36.98 45.49 3.32
CA SER A 617 -37.43 46.74 3.92
C SER A 617 -38.62 47.30 3.13
N SER A 618 -39.65 47.67 3.89
CA SER A 618 -40.97 48.08 3.46
C SER A 618 -41.01 49.29 2.53
N SER A 619 -41.86 49.28 1.49
CA SER A 619 -42.88 50.33 1.30
C SER A 619 -43.89 50.02 0.19
N ALA A 620 -45.15 50.00 0.60
CA ALA A 620 -46.38 50.50 -0.06
C ALA A 620 -46.72 50.12 -1.51
N GLU A 621 -47.87 49.45 -1.62
CA GLU A 621 -48.73 49.36 -2.80
C GLU A 621 -48.98 50.73 -3.47
N ASN A 622 -48.89 50.77 -4.81
CA ASN A 622 -49.95 51.33 -5.63
C ASN A 622 -49.87 50.77 -7.05
N GLY A 623 -50.99 50.28 -7.58
CA GLY A 623 -51.08 49.72 -8.93
C GLY A 623 -51.09 50.78 -10.04
N ASP A 624 -50.92 50.33 -11.28
CA ASP A 624 -51.88 50.49 -12.37
C ASP A 624 -51.29 49.90 -13.66
N GLN A 625 -52.18 49.42 -14.52
CA GLN A 625 -51.95 48.96 -15.88
C GLN A 625 -51.29 50.04 -16.74
N THR A 626 -50.50 49.66 -17.74
CA THR A 626 -50.81 49.87 -19.17
C THR A 626 -49.64 49.50 -20.08
N ALA A 627 -50.03 49.12 -21.29
CA ALA A 627 -49.22 48.59 -22.36
C ALA A 627 -48.55 49.67 -23.24
N VAL A 628 -47.75 49.18 -24.19
CA VAL A 628 -47.34 49.77 -25.47
C VAL A 628 -46.33 50.94 -25.37
N ASN A 629 -45.11 50.80 -25.91
CA ASN A 629 -44.87 51.08 -27.32
C ASN A 629 -43.40 50.89 -27.73
N GLU A 630 -43.27 50.51 -28.99
CA GLU A 630 -42.13 50.46 -29.89
C GLU A 630 -41.23 51.69 -29.80
N THR A 631 -39.94 51.55 -30.17
CA THR A 631 -39.28 52.37 -31.21
C THR A 631 -37.95 51.73 -31.61
N GLU A 632 -37.86 51.38 -32.90
CA GLU A 632 -36.65 51.07 -33.67
C GLU A 632 -35.66 52.25 -33.68
N SER A 633 -34.34 52.00 -33.81
CA SER A 633 -33.48 52.80 -34.69
C SER A 633 -32.07 52.20 -34.82
N ASP A 634 -31.78 51.72 -36.03
CA ASP A 634 -30.56 51.96 -36.82
C ASP A 634 -29.17 51.51 -36.34
N THR A 635 -28.72 50.42 -36.97
CA THR A 635 -27.53 50.32 -37.86
C THR A 635 -26.37 51.31 -37.66
N ASN A 636 -25.15 50.78 -37.52
CA ASN A 636 -24.20 50.73 -38.66
C ASN A 636 -22.99 49.80 -38.38
N GLU A 637 -22.82 48.79 -39.22
CA GLU A 637 -21.51 48.20 -39.55
C GLU A 637 -20.71 49.18 -40.43
N THR A 638 -19.39 49.21 -40.33
CA THR A 638 -18.53 49.36 -41.51
C THR A 638 -17.17 48.69 -41.32
N THR A 639 -16.82 47.90 -42.31
CA THR A 639 -15.64 47.06 -42.57
C THR A 639 -14.39 47.81 -43.06
N SER A 640 -13.21 47.21 -42.78
CA SER A 640 -12.02 46.95 -43.65
C SER A 640 -11.34 48.08 -44.44
N THR A 641 -9.99 48.18 -44.41
CA THR A 641 -9.05 47.72 -45.49
C THR A 641 -7.56 48.07 -45.23
N GLU A 642 -6.66 47.10 -45.51
CA GLU A 642 -5.38 47.15 -46.30
C GLU A 642 -4.24 48.13 -45.89
N ASN A 643 -2.92 47.94 -46.10
CA ASN A 643 -1.94 47.01 -46.73
C ASN A 643 -0.53 47.58 -46.29
N GLU A 644 0.60 46.87 -46.13
CA GLU A 644 1.57 46.53 -47.17
C GLU A 644 2.82 45.85 -46.55
N THR A 645 3.29 44.82 -47.24
CA THR A 645 4.63 44.18 -47.22
C THR A 645 5.68 44.96 -48.03
N VAL A 646 6.96 44.91 -47.65
CA VAL A 646 8.11 44.94 -48.60
C VAL A 646 9.31 44.12 -48.05
N SER A 647 9.92 43.34 -48.94
CA SER A 647 11.09 42.46 -48.79
C SER A 647 12.31 42.93 -49.61
N VAL A 648 13.40 42.12 -49.58
CA VAL A 648 14.63 42.04 -50.43
C VAL A 648 15.79 42.98 -50.01
N VAL A 649 17.11 42.65 -49.94
CA VAL A 649 18.02 41.80 -50.76
C VAL A 649 19.34 41.43 -50.01
N ASP A 650 19.96 40.30 -50.42
CA ASP A 650 21.32 39.75 -50.18
C ASP A 650 22.54 40.68 -50.44
N GLU A 651 23.70 40.38 -49.81
CA GLU A 651 24.98 40.02 -50.48
C GLU A 651 26.17 39.76 -49.51
N ASP A 652 26.73 38.54 -49.58
CA ASP A 652 28.14 38.13 -49.81
C ASP A 652 29.36 38.35 -48.86
N THR A 653 30.07 37.22 -48.67
CA THR A 653 31.53 36.95 -48.51
C THR A 653 32.33 37.29 -47.22
N ASN A 654 33.03 36.31 -46.62
CA ASN A 654 34.43 35.94 -46.98
C ASN A 654 35.02 34.81 -46.08
N ALA A 655 35.96 34.03 -46.65
CA ALA A 655 36.74 32.88 -46.14
C ALA A 655 37.65 33.19 -44.92
N THR A 656 38.20 32.25 -44.15
CA THR A 656 39.34 31.30 -44.41
C THR A 656 39.58 30.55 -43.07
N ASP A 657 39.86 29.25 -42.93
CA ASP A 657 41.14 28.50 -43.03
C ASP A 657 40.89 27.24 -42.14
N GLY A 658 41.02 25.96 -42.50
CA GLY A 658 42.16 25.25 -43.06
C GLY A 658 42.90 24.46 -41.96
N SER A 659 42.62 23.15 -41.79
CA SER A 659 43.68 22.12 -41.61
C SER A 659 43.11 20.70 -41.53
N THR A 660 43.61 19.90 -42.46
CA THR A 660 43.58 18.45 -42.69
C THR A 660 44.21 17.60 -41.59
N GLY A 661 43.86 16.30 -41.57
CA GLY A 661 44.66 15.25 -40.93
C GLY A 661 44.06 13.83 -40.99
N GLU A 662 43.92 13.24 -42.18
CA GLU A 662 43.96 11.77 -42.34
C GLU A 662 45.43 11.31 -42.28
N ASN A 663 45.70 10.17 -41.64
CA ASN A 663 46.74 9.22 -42.07
C ASN A 663 46.57 7.85 -41.42
N ASN A 664 46.70 6.83 -42.28
CA ASN A 664 46.82 5.40 -42.03
C ASN A 664 48.08 5.04 -41.20
N ASP A 665 48.08 3.87 -40.53
CA ASP A 665 48.78 2.64 -40.98
C ASP A 665 48.97 1.60 -39.84
N GLU A 666 48.58 0.36 -40.18
CA GLU A 666 49.29 -0.93 -40.03
C GLU A 666 49.77 -1.56 -38.68
N ASN A 667 49.55 -2.90 -38.63
CA ASN A 667 50.26 -4.01 -37.94
C ASN A 667 49.99 -4.22 -36.43
N GLU A 668 49.89 -5.42 -35.84
CA GLU A 668 50.40 -6.80 -36.05
C GLU A 668 49.34 -7.82 -35.53
N ASP A 669 49.01 -8.95 -36.18
CA ASP A 669 49.63 -10.30 -36.23
C ASP A 669 49.73 -11.12 -34.91
N GLY A 670 49.25 -12.38 -34.99
CA GLY A 670 49.55 -13.53 -34.11
C GLY A 670 48.61 -13.72 -32.90
N THR A 671 48.04 -14.89 -32.56
CA THR A 671 48.35 -16.29 -32.89
C THR A 671 47.21 -17.24 -32.48
N GLU A 672 47.02 -18.28 -33.30
CA GLU A 672 46.51 -19.64 -33.05
C GLU A 672 46.18 -20.12 -31.61
N SER A 673 45.01 -20.77 -31.46
CA SER A 673 44.97 -22.21 -31.11
C SER A 673 43.58 -22.83 -31.33
N ASP A 674 43.47 -23.56 -32.44
CA ASP A 674 42.89 -24.90 -32.60
C ASP A 674 42.33 -25.60 -31.33
N ARG A 675 41.06 -26.04 -31.37
CA ARG A 675 40.71 -27.48 -31.37
C ARG A 675 39.19 -27.74 -31.46
N THR A 676 38.87 -28.51 -32.49
CA THR A 676 37.65 -29.27 -32.77
C THR A 676 37.22 -30.23 -31.66
N ASN A 677 35.90 -30.42 -31.46
CA ASN A 677 35.31 -31.77 -31.59
C ASN A 677 33.79 -31.73 -31.82
N THR A 678 33.39 -32.23 -32.99
CA THR A 678 32.06 -32.74 -33.33
C THR A 678 31.76 -34.03 -32.59
N GLU A 679 30.52 -34.21 -32.11
CA GLU A 679 29.89 -35.51 -32.13
C GLU A 679 28.37 -35.40 -32.39
N THR A 680 27.90 -36.34 -33.20
CA THR A 680 26.66 -36.41 -33.97
C THR A 680 25.64 -37.37 -33.34
N GLY A 681 24.36 -37.13 -33.63
CA GLY A 681 23.27 -38.12 -33.69
C GLY A 681 21.91 -37.40 -33.75
N GLN A 682 21.20 -37.24 -34.89
CA GLN A 682 20.38 -38.24 -35.63
C GLN A 682 19.56 -39.13 -34.69
N GLU A 683 18.26 -39.40 -34.80
CA GLU A 683 17.14 -39.22 -35.76
C GLU A 683 15.88 -39.57 -34.90
N SER A 684 14.65 -39.12 -35.14
CA SER A 684 13.67 -39.57 -36.17
C SER A 684 12.33 -38.85 -35.85
N GLU A 685 11.64 -38.19 -36.79
CA GLU A 685 10.53 -38.72 -37.64
C GLU A 685 9.42 -39.43 -36.83
N SER A 686 8.12 -39.25 -37.03
CA SER A 686 7.29 -38.46 -37.95
C SER A 686 5.79 -38.68 -37.59
N ASP A 687 4.92 -37.86 -38.18
CA ASP A 687 3.57 -38.18 -38.68
C ASP A 687 2.28 -37.87 -37.88
N ASP A 688 1.54 -36.96 -38.52
CA ASP A 688 0.14 -37.04 -38.96
C ASP A 688 -1.01 -36.47 -38.11
N ALA A 689 -1.65 -35.47 -38.73
CA ALA A 689 -2.95 -34.87 -38.41
C ALA A 689 -4.11 -35.81 -38.81
N PRO A 690 -5.38 -35.49 -38.46
CA PRO A 690 -6.15 -34.68 -39.42
C PRO A 690 -7.12 -33.66 -38.80
N ALA A 691 -7.46 -32.67 -39.63
CA ALA A 691 -8.41 -31.58 -39.40
C ALA A 691 -9.89 -32.02 -39.32
N GLY A 692 -10.70 -31.20 -38.63
CA GLY A 692 -12.15 -31.27 -38.57
C GLY A 692 -12.81 -29.96 -38.12
N GLU A 693 -13.09 -29.09 -39.09
CA GLU A 693 -14.13 -28.05 -39.25
C GLU A 693 -14.77 -27.31 -38.03
N THR A 694 -14.46 -26.01 -37.99
CA THR A 694 -15.33 -24.81 -37.84
C THR A 694 -16.35 -24.70 -36.69
N ASN A 695 -16.13 -23.70 -35.82
CA ASN A 695 -17.17 -22.73 -35.44
C ASN A 695 -16.54 -21.38 -35.03
N THR A 696 -16.96 -20.33 -35.75
CA THR A 696 -17.02 -18.89 -35.44
C THR A 696 -16.12 -18.29 -34.36
N GLU A 697 -15.23 -17.43 -34.85
CA GLU A 697 -14.45 -16.41 -34.16
C GLU A 697 -15.32 -15.41 -33.36
N VAL A 698 -14.88 -15.12 -32.13
CA VAL A 698 -15.00 -13.81 -31.46
C VAL A 698 -13.55 -13.42 -31.11
N PRO A 699 -13.06 -12.21 -31.46
CA PRO A 699 -11.65 -11.87 -31.25
C PRO A 699 -11.37 -11.45 -29.81
N GLY A 700 -10.36 -12.09 -29.19
CA GLY A 700 -9.34 -11.43 -28.39
C GLY A 700 -9.67 -10.99 -26.95
N PHE A 701 -10.08 -11.90 -26.08
CA PHE A 701 -9.90 -11.71 -24.63
C PHE A 701 -8.46 -12.08 -24.23
N GLY A 702 -7.66 -11.08 -23.87
CA GLY A 702 -6.44 -11.26 -23.09
C GLY A 702 -6.76 -11.41 -21.62
N MET A 703 -7.40 -12.52 -21.23
CA MET A 703 -7.53 -12.89 -19.82
C MET A 703 -6.13 -13.16 -19.26
N VAL A 704 -5.65 -12.28 -18.37
CA VAL A 704 -4.64 -12.66 -17.38
C VAL A 704 -5.28 -13.74 -16.52
N THR A 705 -4.98 -14.99 -16.84
CA THR A 705 -5.41 -16.12 -16.03
C THR A 705 -4.59 -16.09 -14.76
N ALA A 706 -5.19 -15.65 -13.65
CA ALA A 706 -4.69 -15.99 -12.32
C ALA A 706 -4.69 -17.52 -12.20
N ILE A 707 -3.51 -18.14 -12.30
CA ILE A 707 -3.37 -19.58 -12.08
C ILE A 707 -3.51 -19.83 -10.58
N VAL A 708 -4.74 -20.08 -10.13
CA VAL A 708 -5.02 -20.70 -8.82
C VAL A 708 -4.92 -22.22 -9.01
N ALA A 709 -3.90 -22.83 -8.41
CA ALA A 709 -3.71 -24.27 -8.41
C ALA A 709 -4.81 -24.97 -7.60
N VAL A 710 -5.84 -25.51 -8.27
CA VAL A 710 -6.86 -26.34 -7.62
C VAL A 710 -6.37 -27.80 -7.52
N LEU A 711 -5.92 -28.20 -6.33
CA LEU A 711 -5.73 -29.60 -5.96
C LEU A 711 -7.08 -30.23 -5.59
N VAL A 712 -7.78 -30.82 -6.56
CA VAL A 712 -8.96 -31.67 -6.28
C VAL A 712 -8.52 -33.05 -5.83
N PHE A 713 -8.60 -33.32 -4.52
CA PHE A 713 -8.55 -34.69 -3.99
C PHE A 713 -9.87 -35.43 -4.30
N THR A 714 -9.83 -36.40 -5.23
CA THR A 714 -10.96 -37.29 -5.47
C THR A 714 -11.06 -38.34 -4.36
N ARG A 715 -12.08 -38.25 -3.51
CA ARG A 715 -12.41 -39.27 -2.50
C ARG A 715 -13.25 -40.37 -3.16
N LEU A 716 -12.69 -41.58 -3.23
CA LEU A 716 -13.35 -42.81 -3.66
C LEU A 716 -14.56 -43.13 -2.75
N GLY A 717 -15.76 -43.01 -3.30
CA GLY A 717 -17.00 -43.53 -2.72
C GLY A 717 -17.51 -44.73 -3.51
N LEU A 718 -17.27 -45.93 -2.97
CA LEU A 718 -17.88 -47.18 -3.41
C LEU A 718 -19.40 -47.15 -3.23
N SER A 719 -20.17 -47.44 -4.28
CA SER A 719 -21.50 -48.04 -4.13
C SER A 719 -21.78 -48.99 -5.29
N SER A 720 -21.89 -50.27 -4.93
CA SER A 720 -22.25 -51.42 -5.76
C SER A 720 -23.78 -51.57 -5.86
N ASP A 721 -24.25 -51.98 -7.04
CA ASP A 721 -25.43 -52.82 -7.33
C ASP A 721 -26.81 -52.31 -6.82
N SER A 722 -27.93 -52.37 -7.54
CA SER A 722 -28.40 -53.31 -8.56
C SER A 722 -29.77 -52.85 -9.11
N ASP A 723 -30.09 -53.36 -10.31
CA ASP A 723 -31.34 -53.32 -11.11
C ASP A 723 -31.63 -52.10 -12.01
#